data_AF-A0A2E0X8R4-F1
#
_entry.id   AF-A0A2E0X8R4-F1
#
_cell.length_a   1.000
_cell.length_b   1.000
_cell.length_c   1.000
_cell.angle_alpha   90.00
_cell.angle_beta   90.00
_cell.angle_gamma   90.00
#
_symmetry.space_group_name_H-M   'P 1'
#
loop_
_entity.id
_entity.type
_entity.pdbx_description
1 polymer ?
#
loop_
_entity_poly.entity_id
_entity_poly.type
_entity_poly.pdbx_seq_one_letter_code
_entity_poly.pdbx_strand_id
1 'polypeptide(L)'
;MNPAHESNADSTELLSLAERWLEGVISADEKQRLEQLLLSDRRRRDQFVQHVQLSAGLHWMFSAANQVANVIDPEPEGESRPAAIIAQRRLGLSNDENFIRGYQRCAAREPHLQAWLQIYPRIRAATCLARGGAAGDEQILGRIVEAFLVDYAPGLTTNELWRLASRSVLEVLGSVPSQLLPQQVLRALCSATFAAAEPAGQLDTIAVCELLDEHVPHKFSPDALRLLYLRYLHGLAPAKVALHLRRPASSVRLQLAALRLDLVQRCLNKDADDQQASDADQLAWRSWNSLLDGEPLSREATSEVHEWIASSPDNATRAILAAIIHDYLGRQLLAVRLLHELGVRNDQSYVQAVEQSLRDIELLATPLGPPAPSARTVSSGPVKLAAALGLAAGLLLSVGLGLWGGKSPTPPGQPATNPPSVAQNDPPAPKPRPSEPPLPPVVAVVSESLGLAPRDSDRIGIGTLLRQGDAIAFDHGIAQISTTTGSTLVLEGPIQATAESSSLIALGRGKLTGLNASRGESLVIQTPHSRVTDLGTEFGVRVTDNQVVSVSVYEGEVELANQGAEDEQASPLAVQLTAGWEAQLDRNAALAPRAVPLTHQREFVRVDEVQLRKEARAGVDAALAAVDFYELLRVDDLIAYQGFDVDSQGTSYTIGFRDPPIRRSGRLSFGPNVGDIAPLRGRSGSLEASDGVSFFLDLDTSERSFLAKANLVDDDGLVGQRPGELWLAWRTQIVGAEGADFDWAGLSLMFGNDRTTDEPLFVGVPAGMNAFGLHVLPSLVDDPMRQAPLDQDPQLDGVQAVVPDNRAHLWVMRLRMDGDQADAAVWCDVPPDLIADTSPQLLKPTEGLRFDRLRLEARPTGGVGAWLFDDITLAASLQGIADVLHRADSRSNDPQASVTGP
;
A
#
# COMPACT_ATOMS: atom_id res chain seq x y z
N MET A 1 43.02 28.32 25.60
CA MET A 1 41.95 28.37 24.58
C MET A 1 41.74 26.96 24.10
N ASN A 2 40.54 26.42 24.33
CA ASN A 2 40.24 25.00 24.33
C ASN A 2 39.54 24.62 23.00
N PRO A 3 40.12 23.77 22.13
CA PRO A 3 39.59 23.49 20.78
C PRO A 3 38.39 22.52 20.77
N ALA A 4 37.74 22.28 21.91
CA ALA A 4 36.70 21.26 22.06
C ALA A 4 35.26 21.80 21.90
N HIS A 5 35.06 23.12 21.77
CA HIS A 5 33.72 23.71 21.67
C HIS A 5 33.31 24.15 20.25
N GLU A 6 34.23 24.26 19.29
CA GLU A 6 33.91 24.65 17.90
C GLU A 6 33.43 23.49 17.01
N SER A 7 33.58 22.21 17.40
CA SER A 7 33.30 21.09 16.48
C SER A 7 31.85 20.64 16.39
N ASN A 8 30.96 21.06 17.30
CA ASN A 8 29.60 20.52 17.36
C ASN A 8 28.59 21.35 16.53
N ALA A 9 28.72 22.67 16.51
CA ALA A 9 27.84 23.53 15.70
C ALA A 9 28.08 23.33 14.19
N ASP A 10 29.35 23.26 13.79
CA ASP A 10 29.74 23.04 12.39
C ASP A 10 29.43 21.63 11.89
N SER A 11 29.42 20.61 12.78
CA SER A 11 29.00 19.26 12.40
C SER A 11 27.48 19.19 12.18
N THR A 12 26.71 19.90 13.00
CA THR A 12 25.25 20.03 12.82
C THR A 12 24.91 20.82 11.56
N GLU A 13 25.66 21.88 11.24
CA GLU A 13 25.51 22.66 9.99
C GLU A 13 25.80 21.76 8.76
N LEU A 14 26.90 21.01 8.78
CA LEU A 14 27.25 20.09 7.70
C LEU A 14 26.17 19.03 7.45
N LEU A 15 25.65 18.42 8.51
CA LEU A 15 24.66 17.36 8.42
C LEU A 15 23.30 17.88 7.95
N SER A 16 22.86 19.03 8.46
CA SER A 16 21.63 19.68 8.01
C SER A 16 21.70 20.09 6.54
N LEU A 17 22.84 20.62 6.08
CA LEU A 17 23.05 20.94 4.67
C LEU A 17 23.10 19.67 3.80
N ALA A 18 23.73 18.60 4.28
CA ALA A 18 23.79 17.31 3.58
C ALA A 18 22.41 16.67 3.43
N GLU A 19 21.56 16.77 4.45
CA GLU A 19 20.19 16.26 4.44
C GLU A 19 19.31 17.05 3.46
N ARG A 20 19.35 18.39 3.50
CA ARG A 20 18.65 19.21 2.50
C ARG A 20 19.15 18.97 1.08
N TRP A 21 20.42 18.61 0.90
CA TRP A 21 20.96 18.19 -0.40
C TRP A 21 20.42 16.82 -0.82
N LEU A 22 20.35 15.85 0.09
CA LEU A 22 19.76 14.51 -0.15
C LEU A 22 18.25 14.54 -0.40
N GLU A 23 17.55 15.50 0.20
CA GLU A 23 16.12 15.76 0.04
C GLU A 23 15.80 16.65 -1.18
N GLY A 24 16.81 17.19 -1.86
CA GLY A 24 16.63 18.02 -3.06
C GLY A 24 16.17 19.46 -2.79
N VAL A 25 16.17 19.93 -1.54
CA VAL A 25 15.63 21.23 -1.09
C VAL A 25 16.70 22.25 -0.66
N ILE A 26 17.97 22.03 -1.03
CA ILE A 26 19.09 22.92 -0.68
C ILE A 26 19.14 24.16 -1.60
N SER A 27 19.28 25.36 -1.02
CA SER A 27 19.44 26.59 -1.82
C SER A 27 20.86 26.74 -2.40
N ALA A 28 21.04 27.65 -3.36
CA ALA A 28 22.34 27.87 -4.00
C ALA A 28 23.43 28.33 -3.02
N ASP A 29 23.10 29.24 -2.09
CA ASP A 29 24.02 29.73 -1.06
C ASP A 29 24.37 28.64 -0.04
N GLU A 30 23.39 27.81 0.33
CA GLU A 30 23.57 26.66 1.21
C GLU A 30 24.40 25.54 0.57
N LYS A 31 24.21 25.30 -0.73
CA LYS A 31 25.03 24.36 -1.50
C LYS A 31 26.48 24.84 -1.59
N GLN A 32 26.69 26.13 -1.85
CA GLN A 32 28.03 26.71 -1.84
C GLN A 32 28.66 26.64 -0.43
N ARG A 33 27.87 26.82 0.63
CA ARG A 33 28.30 26.64 2.01
C ARG A 33 28.66 25.19 2.31
N LEU A 34 27.87 24.23 1.85
CA LEU A 34 28.14 22.79 1.95
C LEU A 34 29.45 22.44 1.24
N GLU A 35 29.65 22.91 0.01
CA GLU A 35 30.88 22.72 -0.75
C GLU A 35 32.10 23.31 -0.02
N GLN A 36 31.98 24.51 0.55
CA GLN A 36 33.04 25.11 1.37
C GLN A 36 33.37 24.25 2.61
N LEU A 37 32.35 23.75 3.32
CA LEU A 37 32.53 22.88 4.48
C LEU A 37 33.20 21.56 4.08
N LEU A 38 32.83 20.96 2.95
CA LEU A 38 33.43 19.75 2.42
C LEU A 38 34.86 19.97 1.93
N LEU A 39 35.19 21.12 1.34
CA LEU A 39 36.54 21.44 0.91
C LEU A 39 37.48 21.74 2.09
N SER A 40 36.94 22.30 3.18
CA SER A 40 37.69 22.78 4.34
C SER A 40 38.42 21.71 5.15
N ASP A 41 37.87 20.51 5.29
CA ASP A 41 38.44 19.44 6.12
C ASP A 41 38.11 18.04 5.56
N ARG A 42 39.11 17.16 5.59
CA ARG A 42 38.93 15.74 5.26
C ARG A 42 37.94 15.04 6.20
N ARG A 43 37.93 15.37 7.49
CA ARG A 43 36.96 14.76 8.44
C ARG A 43 35.51 15.07 8.08
N ARG A 44 35.24 16.27 7.55
CA ARG A 44 33.90 16.67 7.11
C ARG A 44 33.46 15.90 5.86
N ARG A 45 34.38 15.62 4.94
CA ARG A 45 34.10 14.73 3.80
C ARG A 45 33.78 13.32 4.25
N ASP A 46 34.55 12.78 5.21
CA ASP A 46 34.30 11.45 5.76
C ASP A 46 32.92 11.38 6.45
N GLN A 47 32.54 12.40 7.24
CA GLN A 47 31.22 12.50 7.88
C GLN A 47 30.06 12.62 6.86
N PHE A 48 30.24 13.42 5.81
CA PHE A 48 29.26 13.54 4.73
C PHE A 48 29.07 12.22 3.98
N VAL A 49 30.16 11.54 3.63
CA VAL A 49 30.11 10.23 2.95
C VAL A 49 29.42 9.18 3.82
N GLN A 50 29.72 9.13 5.12
CA GLN A 50 29.02 8.25 6.07
C GLN A 50 27.52 8.54 6.08
N HIS A 51 27.13 9.81 6.22
CA HIS A 51 25.72 10.20 6.26
C HIS A 51 24.96 9.84 4.95
N VAL A 52 25.58 10.07 3.79
CA VAL A 52 25.03 9.68 2.48
C VAL A 52 24.95 8.14 2.34
N GLN A 53 25.96 7.41 2.80
CA GLN A 53 25.97 5.94 2.79
C GLN A 53 24.91 5.33 3.71
N LEU A 54 24.68 5.91 4.88
CA LEU A 54 23.57 5.53 5.77
C LEU A 54 22.22 5.74 5.09
N SER A 55 22.01 6.92 4.51
CA SER A 55 20.75 7.26 3.83
C SER A 55 20.50 6.34 2.63
N ALA A 56 21.53 6.02 1.85
CA ALA A 56 21.46 5.05 0.77
C ALA A 56 21.25 3.61 1.27
N GLY A 57 21.93 3.21 2.35
CA GLY A 57 21.83 1.87 2.94
C GLY A 57 20.44 1.60 3.53
N LEU A 58 19.85 2.59 4.21
CA LEU A 58 18.46 2.52 4.69
C LEU A 58 17.48 2.44 3.53
N HIS A 59 17.67 3.24 2.48
CA HIS A 59 16.82 3.17 1.29
C HIS A 59 16.90 1.83 0.57
N TRP A 60 18.09 1.26 0.46
CA TRP A 60 18.33 -0.04 -0.17
C TRP A 60 17.77 -1.20 0.67
N MET A 61 17.99 -1.18 2.00
CA MET A 61 17.47 -2.20 2.91
C MET A 61 15.94 -2.24 2.95
N PHE A 62 15.26 -1.10 2.79
CA PHE A 62 13.80 -1.02 2.86
C PHE A 62 13.08 -1.04 1.52
N SER A 63 13.75 -0.70 0.41
CA SER A 63 13.22 -0.96 -0.94
C SER A 63 13.16 -2.46 -1.25
N ALA A 64 14.16 -3.24 -0.82
CA ALA A 64 14.17 -4.69 -1.00
C ALA A 64 13.18 -5.43 -0.09
N ALA A 65 12.97 -4.98 1.15
CA ALA A 65 12.00 -5.62 2.06
C ALA A 65 10.55 -5.44 1.61
N ASN A 66 10.18 -4.25 1.10
CA ASN A 66 8.84 -4.01 0.54
C ASN A 66 8.61 -4.77 -0.78
N GLN A 67 9.66 -4.96 -1.59
CA GLN A 67 9.56 -5.72 -2.84
C GLN A 67 9.57 -7.24 -2.64
N VAL A 68 10.21 -7.75 -1.58
CA VAL A 68 10.25 -9.19 -1.29
C VAL A 68 9.06 -9.64 -0.43
N ALA A 69 8.53 -8.79 0.45
CA ALA A 69 7.30 -9.08 1.21
C ALA A 69 6.08 -9.25 0.27
N ASN A 70 6.04 -8.51 -0.84
CA ASN A 70 5.00 -8.63 -1.86
C ASN A 70 5.18 -9.86 -2.79
N VAL A 71 6.28 -10.61 -2.67
CA VAL A 71 6.65 -11.70 -3.60
C VAL A 71 6.64 -13.08 -2.92
N ILE A 72 6.57 -13.17 -1.59
CA ILE A 72 6.71 -14.46 -0.87
C ILE A 72 5.39 -15.07 -0.35
N ASP A 73 4.29 -14.31 -0.23
CA ASP A 73 2.98 -14.89 0.10
C ASP A 73 1.96 -14.66 -1.03
N PRO A 74 1.65 -15.68 -1.86
CA PRO A 74 0.42 -15.67 -2.63
C PRO A 74 -0.75 -15.88 -1.65
N GLU A 75 -1.63 -14.88 -1.52
CA GLU A 75 -2.88 -15.03 -0.77
C GLU A 75 -3.67 -16.23 -1.33
N PRO A 76 -4.08 -17.20 -0.50
CA PRO A 76 -5.06 -18.20 -0.92
C PRO A 76 -6.46 -17.56 -0.83
N GLU A 77 -7.01 -17.13 -1.96
CA GLU A 77 -8.39 -16.66 -2.06
C GLU A 77 -9.39 -17.80 -1.83
N GLY A 78 -10.39 -17.53 -0.98
CA GLY A 78 -11.56 -18.39 -0.82
C GLY A 78 -11.91 -18.78 0.62
N GLU A 79 -12.05 -17.81 1.53
CA GLU A 79 -12.93 -17.94 2.71
C GLU A 79 -13.26 -16.54 3.28
N SER A 80 -14.52 -16.14 3.19
CA SER A 80 -15.09 -14.83 3.57
C SER A 80 -14.75 -14.37 5.00
N ARG A 81 -13.86 -13.36 5.19
CA ARG A 81 -13.56 -12.81 6.54
C ARG A 81 -13.23 -11.30 6.61
N PRO A 82 -14.08 -10.37 6.13
CA PRO A 82 -13.74 -8.94 6.02
C PRO A 82 -13.31 -8.29 7.35
N ALA A 83 -14.03 -8.52 8.45
CA ALA A 83 -13.71 -7.90 9.74
C ALA A 83 -12.40 -8.42 10.36
N ALA A 84 -12.09 -9.70 10.14
CA ALA A 84 -10.91 -10.34 10.70
C ALA A 84 -9.64 -10.10 9.87
N ILE A 85 -9.78 -9.84 8.56
CA ILE A 85 -8.69 -9.37 7.68
C ILE A 85 -8.37 -7.90 7.98
N ILE A 86 -9.38 -7.05 8.17
CA ILE A 86 -9.18 -5.66 8.63
C ILE A 86 -8.50 -5.65 10.01
N ALA A 87 -8.97 -6.49 10.95
CA ALA A 87 -8.33 -6.65 12.25
C ALA A 87 -6.90 -7.20 12.15
N GLN A 88 -6.64 -8.17 11.27
CA GLN A 88 -5.29 -8.72 11.04
C GLN A 88 -4.31 -7.66 10.52
N ARG A 89 -4.76 -6.81 9.58
CA ARG A 89 -3.97 -5.69 9.06
C ARG A 89 -3.72 -4.65 10.16
N ARG A 90 -4.75 -4.30 10.96
CA ARG A 90 -4.64 -3.35 12.09
C ARG A 90 -3.78 -3.88 13.24
N LEU A 91 -3.75 -5.19 13.48
CA LEU A 91 -2.89 -5.81 14.51
C LEU A 91 -1.41 -5.90 14.08
N GLY A 92 -1.09 -5.64 12.80
CA GLY A 92 0.27 -5.83 12.26
C GLY A 92 0.74 -7.28 12.33
N LEU A 93 -0.18 -8.23 12.12
CA LEU A 93 0.05 -9.68 12.17
C LEU A 93 -0.21 -10.35 10.82
N SER A 94 -0.32 -9.56 9.75
CA SER A 94 -0.60 -10.06 8.40
C SER A 94 0.43 -11.08 7.91
N ASN A 95 1.69 -10.91 8.30
CA ASN A 95 2.83 -11.71 7.84
C ASN A 95 3.34 -12.68 8.94
N ASP A 96 2.56 -12.93 9.98
CA ASP A 96 2.94 -13.80 11.09
C ASP A 96 2.43 -15.23 10.84
N GLU A 97 3.33 -16.14 10.46
CA GLU A 97 3.02 -17.54 10.16
C GLU A 97 2.26 -18.24 11.31
N ASN A 98 2.61 -17.95 12.56
CA ASN A 98 2.00 -18.57 13.73
C ASN A 98 0.58 -18.05 13.96
N PHE A 99 0.33 -16.77 13.65
CA PHE A 99 -1.02 -16.20 13.65
C PHE A 99 -1.89 -16.85 12.57
N ILE A 100 -1.37 -16.92 11.33
CA ILE A 100 -2.07 -17.44 10.15
C ILE A 100 -2.49 -18.89 10.39
N ARG A 101 -1.59 -19.73 10.91
CA ARG A 101 -1.88 -21.15 11.20
C ARG A 101 -3.07 -21.33 12.15
N GLY A 102 -3.12 -20.55 13.24
CA GLY A 102 -4.26 -20.60 14.16
C GLY A 102 -5.52 -19.99 13.58
N TYR A 103 -5.39 -18.90 12.84
CA TYR A 103 -6.48 -18.20 12.18
C TYR A 103 -7.21 -19.11 11.19
N GLN A 104 -6.47 -19.79 10.30
CA GLN A 104 -6.99 -20.76 9.34
C GLN A 104 -7.67 -21.93 10.05
N ARG A 105 -7.13 -22.41 11.17
CA ARG A 105 -7.75 -23.52 11.91
C ARG A 105 -9.03 -23.13 12.62
N CYS A 106 -9.08 -21.92 13.16
CA CYS A 106 -10.29 -21.33 13.74
C CYS A 106 -11.31 -20.93 12.66
N ALA A 107 -10.99 -21.09 11.37
CA ALA A 107 -11.80 -20.55 10.30
C ALA A 107 -13.16 -21.21 10.06
N ALA A 108 -13.31 -22.43 10.55
CA ALA A 108 -14.60 -23.10 10.48
C ALA A 108 -15.70 -22.42 11.31
N ARG A 109 -15.37 -21.53 12.26
CA ARG A 109 -16.37 -20.89 13.17
C ARG A 109 -16.04 -19.44 13.49
N GLU A 110 -16.96 -18.54 13.17
CA GLU A 110 -16.81 -17.10 13.45
C GLU A 110 -16.52 -16.77 14.94
N PRO A 111 -17.18 -17.39 15.94
CA PRO A 111 -16.84 -17.10 17.34
C PRO A 111 -15.42 -17.53 17.73
N HIS A 112 -14.85 -18.56 17.08
CA HIS A 112 -13.48 -18.99 17.32
C HIS A 112 -12.49 -18.06 16.65
N LEU A 113 -12.84 -17.55 15.47
CA LEU A 113 -12.05 -16.52 14.79
C LEU A 113 -11.95 -15.25 15.63
N GLN A 114 -13.08 -14.73 16.11
CA GLN A 114 -13.12 -13.54 16.95
C GLN A 114 -12.34 -13.77 18.27
N ALA A 115 -12.47 -14.95 18.86
CA ALA A 115 -11.66 -15.32 20.01
C ALA A 115 -10.16 -15.43 19.69
N TRP A 116 -9.79 -15.94 18.50
CA TRP A 116 -8.39 -16.05 18.08
C TRP A 116 -7.72 -14.69 17.92
N LEU A 117 -8.43 -13.71 17.34
CA LEU A 117 -7.97 -12.32 17.24
C LEU A 117 -7.63 -11.72 18.61
N GLN A 118 -8.31 -12.16 19.66
CA GLN A 118 -8.07 -11.74 21.04
C GLN A 118 -7.02 -12.60 21.74
N ILE A 119 -7.02 -13.91 21.51
CA ILE A 119 -6.13 -14.89 22.16
C ILE A 119 -4.69 -14.73 21.68
N TYR A 120 -4.48 -14.56 20.37
CA TYR A 120 -3.14 -14.62 19.80
C TYR A 120 -2.20 -13.50 20.27
N PRO A 121 -2.61 -12.21 20.31
CA PRO A 121 -1.76 -11.14 20.86
C PRO A 121 -1.34 -11.42 22.31
N ARG A 122 -2.19 -12.10 23.10
CA ARG A 122 -1.90 -12.50 24.48
C ARG A 122 -0.90 -13.65 24.56
N ILE A 123 -0.99 -14.64 23.66
CA ILE A 123 0.00 -15.72 23.54
C ILE A 123 1.38 -15.13 23.19
N ARG A 124 1.41 -14.22 22.22
CA ARG A 124 2.63 -13.55 21.78
C ARG A 124 3.25 -12.71 22.91
N ALA A 125 2.43 -11.94 23.61
CA ALA A 125 2.84 -11.20 24.81
C ALA A 125 3.35 -12.10 25.95
N ALA A 126 2.80 -13.31 26.12
CA ALA A 126 3.34 -14.26 27.10
C ALA A 126 4.70 -14.83 26.67
N THR A 127 4.92 -14.95 25.36
CA THR A 127 6.14 -15.55 24.80
C THR A 127 7.37 -14.64 24.94
N CYS A 128 7.21 -13.32 24.86
CA CYS A 128 8.32 -12.37 25.06
C CYS A 128 8.97 -12.48 26.46
N LEU A 129 8.29 -13.12 27.41
CA LEU A 129 8.80 -13.39 28.77
C LEU A 129 9.75 -14.59 28.84
N ALA A 130 9.86 -15.40 27.78
CA ALA A 130 10.59 -16.67 27.79
C ALA A 130 12.10 -16.55 27.49
N ARG A 131 12.56 -15.36 27.08
CA ARG A 131 13.99 -14.97 26.91
C ARG A 131 14.79 -15.81 25.93
N GLY A 132 14.21 -16.10 24.77
CA GLY A 132 14.93 -16.75 23.66
C GLY A 132 15.73 -15.77 22.79
N GLY A 133 15.49 -14.46 22.93
CA GLY A 133 15.84 -13.50 21.88
C GLY A 133 14.93 -13.70 20.66
N ALA A 134 14.95 -12.79 19.68
CA ALA A 134 13.96 -12.80 18.58
C ALA A 134 13.77 -14.19 17.91
N ALA A 135 14.86 -14.91 17.63
CA ALA A 135 14.78 -16.25 17.03
C ALA A 135 14.27 -17.35 17.99
N GLY A 136 14.61 -17.27 19.28
CA GLY A 136 14.13 -18.23 20.27
C GLY A 136 12.68 -17.97 20.70
N ASP A 137 12.26 -16.71 20.72
CA ASP A 137 10.89 -16.30 21.04
C ASP A 137 9.92 -16.81 19.96
N GLU A 138 10.27 -16.68 18.67
CA GLU A 138 9.47 -17.23 17.55
C GLU A 138 9.39 -18.77 17.59
N GLN A 139 10.47 -19.45 18.00
CA GLN A 139 10.44 -20.91 18.18
C GLN A 139 9.50 -21.35 19.32
N ILE A 140 9.50 -20.62 20.43
CA ILE A 140 8.62 -20.89 21.57
C ILE A 140 7.16 -20.58 21.19
N LEU A 141 6.92 -19.48 20.48
CA LEU A 141 5.61 -19.10 19.96
C LEU A 141 5.03 -20.20 19.08
N GLY A 142 5.83 -20.71 18.13
CA GLY A 142 5.43 -21.80 17.25
C GLY A 142 5.08 -23.08 18.01
N ARG A 143 5.82 -23.42 19.08
CA ARG A 143 5.48 -24.57 19.94
C ARG A 143 4.16 -24.37 20.69
N ILE A 144 3.86 -23.15 21.16
CA ILE A 144 2.58 -22.85 21.84
C ILE A 144 1.42 -22.99 20.87
N VAL A 145 1.55 -22.41 19.66
CA VAL A 145 0.52 -22.51 18.62
C VAL A 145 0.34 -23.97 18.18
N GLU A 146 1.41 -24.74 18.04
CA GLU A 146 1.33 -26.17 17.74
C GLU A 146 0.58 -26.93 18.84
N ALA A 147 0.93 -26.72 20.12
CA ALA A 147 0.21 -27.33 21.24
C ALA A 147 -1.28 -26.95 21.28
N PHE A 148 -1.62 -25.71 20.93
CA PHE A 148 -3.02 -25.27 20.79
C PHE A 148 -3.73 -26.00 19.64
N LEU A 149 -3.08 -26.10 18.48
CA LEU A 149 -3.65 -26.69 17.27
C LEU A 149 -3.86 -28.20 17.37
N VAL A 150 -2.98 -28.91 18.10
CA VAL A 150 -3.08 -30.36 18.33
C VAL A 150 -4.38 -30.73 19.06
N ASP A 151 -4.75 -29.94 20.06
CA ASP A 151 -5.92 -30.19 20.91
C ASP A 151 -7.17 -29.41 20.47
N TYR A 152 -7.07 -28.60 19.40
CA TYR A 152 -8.19 -27.81 18.89
C TYR A 152 -9.21 -28.70 18.16
N ALA A 153 -10.49 -28.51 18.50
CA ALA A 153 -11.62 -29.10 17.80
C ALA A 153 -12.71 -28.06 17.47
N PRO A 154 -13.37 -28.13 16.29
CA PRO A 154 -14.46 -27.22 15.94
C PRO A 154 -15.64 -27.25 16.93
N GLY A 155 -15.84 -28.36 17.63
CA GLY A 155 -16.92 -28.54 18.61
C GLY A 155 -16.72 -27.84 19.95
N LEU A 156 -15.55 -27.23 20.21
CA LEU A 156 -15.29 -26.49 21.44
C LEU A 156 -16.23 -25.29 21.56
N THR A 157 -16.57 -24.93 22.79
CA THR A 157 -17.15 -23.63 23.12
C THR A 157 -16.06 -22.56 23.17
N THR A 158 -16.43 -21.29 23.06
CA THR A 158 -15.47 -20.17 23.19
C THR A 158 -14.71 -20.24 24.52
N ASN A 159 -15.39 -20.55 25.63
CA ASN A 159 -14.75 -20.74 26.95
C ASN A 159 -13.73 -21.88 26.95
N GLU A 160 -14.01 -23.00 26.28
CA GLU A 160 -13.06 -24.12 26.18
C GLU A 160 -11.87 -23.75 25.29
N LEU A 161 -12.06 -22.94 24.26
CA LEU A 161 -10.98 -22.40 23.42
C LEU A 161 -10.01 -21.51 24.22
N TRP A 162 -10.53 -20.62 25.07
CA TRP A 162 -9.71 -19.79 25.97
C TRP A 162 -8.94 -20.64 26.99
N ARG A 163 -9.58 -21.67 27.56
CA ARG A 163 -8.90 -22.62 28.47
C ARG A 163 -7.83 -23.44 27.75
N LEU A 164 -8.08 -23.82 26.50
CA LEU A 164 -7.11 -24.50 25.66
C LEU A 164 -5.88 -23.62 25.44
N ALA A 165 -6.05 -22.38 25.02
CA ALA A 165 -4.96 -21.42 24.87
C ALA A 165 -4.15 -21.24 26.17
N SER A 166 -4.83 -21.08 27.30
CA SER A 166 -4.19 -21.01 28.62
C SER A 166 -3.33 -22.24 28.92
N ARG A 167 -3.85 -23.44 28.64
CA ARG A 167 -3.13 -24.71 28.87
C ARG A 167 -1.92 -24.83 27.96
N SER A 168 -2.04 -24.52 26.68
CA SER A 168 -0.94 -24.60 25.71
C SER A 168 0.21 -23.65 26.07
N VAL A 169 -0.11 -22.43 26.51
CA VAL A 169 0.90 -21.48 27.03
C VAL A 169 1.58 -22.05 28.27
N LEU A 170 0.81 -22.55 29.25
CA LEU A 170 1.35 -23.11 30.49
C LEU A 170 2.23 -24.34 30.27
N GLU A 171 1.87 -25.21 29.33
CA GLU A 171 2.62 -26.41 29.00
C GLU A 171 3.99 -26.06 28.41
N VAL A 172 3.99 -25.21 27.37
CA VAL A 172 5.22 -24.90 26.64
C VAL A 172 6.11 -23.97 27.45
N LEU A 173 5.58 -22.87 28.00
CA LEU A 173 6.37 -21.96 28.83
C LEU A 173 6.75 -22.58 30.18
N GLY A 174 5.93 -23.50 30.71
CA GLY A 174 6.27 -24.25 31.92
C GLY A 174 7.46 -25.21 31.73
N SER A 175 7.76 -25.58 30.48
CA SER A 175 8.94 -26.38 30.12
C SER A 175 10.22 -25.54 29.96
N VAL A 176 10.10 -24.21 29.91
CA VAL A 176 11.25 -23.29 29.86
C VAL A 176 11.94 -23.25 31.24
N PRO A 177 13.28 -23.19 31.32
CA PRO A 177 13.99 -23.14 32.59
C PRO A 177 13.46 -22.03 33.52
N SER A 178 13.12 -22.39 34.77
CA SER A 178 12.49 -21.48 35.75
C SER A 178 13.31 -20.24 36.14
N GLN A 179 14.60 -20.21 35.80
CA GLN A 179 15.48 -19.04 35.95
C GLN A 179 15.14 -17.91 34.97
N LEU A 180 14.44 -18.22 33.87
CA LEU A 180 14.07 -17.27 32.83
C LEU A 180 12.66 -16.70 33.05
N LEU A 181 11.72 -17.56 33.46
CA LEU A 181 10.35 -17.21 33.81
C LEU A 181 9.88 -18.02 35.03
N PRO A 182 9.67 -17.40 36.21
CA PRO A 182 9.23 -18.14 37.37
C PRO A 182 7.83 -18.75 37.18
N GLN A 183 7.69 -20.04 37.45
CA GLN A 183 6.44 -20.78 37.22
C GLN A 183 5.23 -20.20 37.97
N GLN A 184 5.44 -19.60 39.16
CA GLN A 184 4.37 -18.96 39.93
C GLN A 184 3.83 -17.72 39.20
N VAL A 185 4.72 -16.87 38.67
CA VAL A 185 4.36 -15.68 37.90
C VAL A 185 3.66 -16.07 36.59
N LEU A 186 4.18 -17.08 35.89
CA LEU A 186 3.55 -17.60 34.67
C LEU A 186 2.13 -18.12 34.93
N ARG A 187 1.91 -18.85 36.02
CA ARG A 187 0.59 -19.35 36.40
C ARG A 187 -0.37 -18.21 36.76
N ALA A 188 0.08 -17.24 37.55
CA ALA A 188 -0.73 -16.07 37.90
C ALA A 188 -1.12 -15.28 36.65
N LEU A 189 -0.16 -15.03 35.75
CA LEU A 189 -0.40 -14.38 34.47
C LEU A 189 -1.42 -15.16 33.64
N CYS A 190 -1.18 -16.44 33.34
CA CYS A 190 -2.11 -17.25 32.53
C CYS A 190 -3.51 -17.35 33.14
N SER A 191 -3.59 -17.43 34.48
CA SER A 191 -4.87 -17.47 35.18
C SER A 191 -5.66 -16.18 35.01
N ALA A 192 -4.99 -15.02 34.93
CA ALA A 192 -5.63 -13.73 34.71
C ALA A 192 -5.87 -13.43 33.23
N THR A 193 -4.95 -13.83 32.35
CA THR A 193 -5.00 -13.55 30.91
C THR A 193 -6.11 -14.30 30.19
N PHE A 194 -6.46 -15.49 30.68
CA PHE A 194 -7.37 -16.42 30.01
C PHE A 194 -8.59 -16.84 30.87
N ALA A 195 -8.97 -16.03 31.87
CA ALA A 195 -9.87 -16.43 32.96
C ALA A 195 -11.36 -16.64 32.59
N ALA A 196 -11.93 -15.95 31.59
CA ALA A 196 -13.33 -16.14 31.14
C ALA A 196 -13.62 -15.47 29.79
N ALA A 197 -14.58 -16.01 29.02
CA ALA A 197 -14.92 -15.56 27.65
C ALA A 197 -16.17 -14.63 27.54
N GLU A 198 -16.57 -13.91 28.59
CA GLU A 198 -17.73 -12.98 28.49
C GLU A 198 -17.35 -11.53 28.10
N PRO A 199 -18.24 -10.80 27.38
CA PRO A 199 -17.86 -9.60 26.62
C PRO A 199 -17.81 -8.28 27.42
N ALA A 200 -18.38 -8.23 28.64
CA ALA A 200 -18.72 -6.96 29.29
C ALA A 200 -17.56 -6.28 30.09
N GLY A 201 -16.33 -6.74 29.93
CA GLY A 201 -15.17 -6.15 30.61
C GLY A 201 -13.82 -6.67 30.12
N GLN A 202 -13.77 -7.16 28.88
CA GLN A 202 -12.58 -7.78 28.32
C GLN A 202 -11.64 -6.70 27.74
N LEU A 203 -10.34 -6.87 27.97
CA LEU A 203 -9.31 -6.10 27.29
C LEU A 203 -9.40 -6.36 25.78
N ASP A 204 -9.89 -5.40 25.00
CA ASP A 204 -9.95 -5.54 23.55
C ASP A 204 -8.57 -5.25 22.94
N THR A 205 -7.92 -6.32 22.47
CA THR A 205 -6.56 -6.21 21.90
C THR A 205 -6.54 -5.47 20.56
N ILE A 206 -7.65 -5.45 19.82
CA ILE A 206 -7.77 -4.71 18.56
C ILE A 206 -7.81 -3.22 18.87
N ALA A 207 -8.71 -2.80 19.75
CA ALA A 207 -8.80 -1.40 20.19
C ALA A 207 -7.50 -0.90 20.84
N VAL A 208 -6.78 -1.76 21.58
CA VAL A 208 -5.45 -1.43 22.13
C VAL A 208 -4.46 -1.15 21.00
N CYS A 209 -4.39 -1.98 19.96
CA CYS A 209 -3.45 -1.75 18.86
C CYS A 209 -3.79 -0.49 18.05
N GLU A 210 -5.08 -0.24 17.79
CA GLU A 210 -5.54 0.99 17.14
C GLU A 210 -5.16 2.24 17.93
N LEU A 211 -5.35 2.21 19.25
CA LEU A 211 -4.95 3.32 20.12
C LEU A 211 -3.42 3.50 20.08
N LEU A 212 -2.65 2.41 20.09
CA LEU A 212 -1.19 2.49 20.00
C LEU A 212 -0.71 3.02 18.65
N ASP A 213 -1.38 2.69 17.54
CA ASP A 213 -1.13 3.26 16.21
C ASP A 213 -1.27 4.78 16.22
N GLU A 214 -2.33 5.31 16.83
CA GLU A 214 -2.56 6.76 16.92
C GLU A 214 -1.57 7.49 17.84
N HIS A 215 -0.91 6.78 18.75
CA HIS A 215 -0.06 7.37 19.78
C HIS A 215 1.44 7.19 19.52
N VAL A 216 1.83 6.06 18.94
CA VAL A 216 3.23 5.70 18.64
C VAL A 216 3.44 5.84 17.14
N PRO A 217 4.31 6.76 16.67
CA PRO A 217 5.22 7.61 17.45
C PRO A 217 4.68 9.03 17.72
N HIS A 218 3.43 9.32 17.34
CA HIS A 218 2.90 10.67 17.19
C HIS A 218 2.94 11.53 18.47
N LYS A 219 2.75 10.96 19.66
CA LYS A 219 2.60 11.69 20.93
C LYS A 219 3.82 11.62 21.86
N PHE A 220 4.92 11.00 21.44
CA PHE A 220 6.13 10.90 22.25
C PHE A 220 7.10 12.05 21.99
N SER A 221 7.85 12.44 23.02
CA SER A 221 8.94 13.39 22.87
C SER A 221 10.11 12.77 22.08
N PRO A 222 10.93 13.60 21.41
CA PRO A 222 12.17 13.18 20.75
C PRO A 222 13.04 12.24 21.58
N ASP A 223 13.26 12.59 22.85
CA ASP A 223 14.06 11.81 23.80
C ASP A 223 13.44 10.44 24.13
N ALA A 224 12.11 10.39 24.27
CA ALA A 224 11.38 9.15 24.51
C ALA A 224 11.44 8.24 23.29
N LEU A 225 11.25 8.78 22.09
CA LEU A 225 11.35 8.05 20.83
C LEU A 225 12.75 7.47 20.62
N ARG A 226 13.80 8.26 20.83
CA ARG A 226 15.19 7.79 20.74
C ARG A 226 15.46 6.60 21.66
N LEU A 227 14.96 6.67 22.90
CA LEU A 227 15.08 5.59 23.87
C LEU A 227 14.33 4.32 23.43
N LEU A 228 13.12 4.48 22.86
CA LEU A 228 12.34 3.37 22.30
C LEU A 228 13.03 2.75 21.07
N TYR A 229 13.58 3.55 20.14
CA TYR A 229 14.33 3.02 19.00
C TYR A 229 15.56 2.24 19.40
N LEU A 230 16.37 2.77 20.33
CA LEU A 230 17.52 2.04 20.86
C LEU A 230 17.13 0.70 21.50
N ARG A 231 15.97 0.63 22.18
CA ARG A 231 15.49 -0.61 22.81
C ARG A 231 14.91 -1.60 21.80
N TYR A 232 14.05 -1.15 20.89
CA TYR A 232 13.20 -2.00 20.06
C TYR A 232 13.69 -2.12 18.62
N LEU A 233 13.96 -1.00 17.93
CA LEU A 233 14.52 -1.02 16.56
C LEU A 233 15.92 -1.65 16.56
N HIS A 234 16.75 -1.30 17.53
CA HIS A 234 18.14 -1.80 17.63
C HIS A 234 18.29 -3.04 18.52
N GLY A 235 17.21 -3.49 19.16
CA GLY A 235 17.21 -4.66 20.03
C GLY A 235 18.19 -4.59 21.20
N LEU A 236 18.64 -3.39 21.61
CA LEU A 236 19.65 -3.25 22.66
C LEU A 236 19.05 -3.51 24.04
N ALA A 237 19.73 -4.32 24.85
CA ALA A 237 19.42 -4.43 26.27
C ALA A 237 19.56 -3.06 26.96
N PRO A 238 18.76 -2.73 28.00
CA PRO A 238 18.82 -1.43 28.67
C PRO A 238 20.22 -1.02 29.16
N ALA A 239 21.08 -1.97 29.53
CA ALA A 239 22.47 -1.70 29.90
C ALA A 239 23.31 -1.17 28.73
N LYS A 240 23.09 -1.69 27.51
CA LYS A 240 23.74 -1.21 26.28
C LYS A 240 23.21 0.17 25.87
N VAL A 241 21.88 0.37 25.97
CA VAL A 241 21.26 1.69 25.76
C VAL A 241 21.84 2.73 26.72
N ALA A 242 21.99 2.37 28.00
CA ALA A 242 22.57 3.23 29.02
C ALA A 242 24.03 3.60 28.72
N LEU A 243 24.83 2.63 28.28
CA LEU A 243 26.21 2.86 27.86
C LEU A 243 26.29 3.79 26.64
N HIS A 244 25.42 3.57 25.65
CA HIS A 244 25.32 4.39 24.45
C HIS A 244 24.93 5.84 24.77
N LEU A 245 23.90 6.03 25.60
CA LEU A 245 23.41 7.35 26.01
C LEU A 245 24.24 7.99 27.14
N ARG A 246 25.28 7.31 27.66
CA ARG A 246 26.08 7.72 28.82
C ARG A 246 25.22 8.06 30.05
N ARG A 247 24.17 7.27 30.28
CA ARG A 247 23.25 7.40 31.42
C ARG A 247 23.39 6.19 32.36
N PRO A 248 23.00 6.31 33.65
CA PRO A 248 22.92 5.15 34.54
C PRO A 248 21.89 4.13 34.01
N ALA A 249 22.22 2.83 34.06
CA ALA A 249 21.30 1.77 33.62
C ALA A 249 19.99 1.71 34.43
N SER A 250 20.00 2.16 35.69
CA SER A 250 18.79 2.34 36.49
C SER A 250 17.87 3.42 35.92
N SER A 251 18.43 4.52 35.43
CA SER A 251 17.65 5.63 34.85
C SER A 251 16.97 5.23 33.54
N VAL A 252 17.69 4.54 32.64
CA VAL A 252 17.12 4.03 31.38
C VAL A 252 15.98 3.05 31.64
N ARG A 253 16.16 2.13 32.60
CA ARG A 253 15.10 1.18 32.99
C ARG A 253 13.86 1.86 33.55
N LEU A 254 14.04 2.86 34.42
CA LEU A 254 12.92 3.65 34.96
C LEU A 254 12.19 4.41 33.85
N GLN A 255 12.93 4.99 32.89
CA GLN A 255 12.34 5.69 31.75
C GLN A 255 11.54 4.73 30.84
N LEU A 256 12.10 3.56 30.49
CA LEU A 256 11.37 2.55 29.70
C LEU A 256 10.11 2.07 30.42
N ALA A 257 10.20 1.81 31.72
CA ALA A 257 9.05 1.40 32.53
C ALA A 257 7.98 2.49 32.66
N ALA A 258 8.39 3.77 32.72
CA ALA A 258 7.47 4.90 32.75
C ALA A 258 6.76 5.12 31.40
N LEU A 259 7.48 4.98 30.28
CA LEU A 259 6.88 5.09 28.94
C LEU A 259 5.85 3.99 28.69
N ARG A 260 6.14 2.75 29.09
CA ARG A 260 5.16 1.65 29.02
C ARG A 260 3.96 1.91 29.95
N LEU A 261 4.18 2.49 31.13
CA LEU A 261 3.08 2.81 32.05
C LEU A 261 2.15 3.88 31.48
N ASP A 262 2.70 4.93 30.87
CA ASP A 262 1.92 5.97 30.17
C ASP A 262 1.05 5.36 29.07
N LEU A 263 1.61 4.46 28.25
CA LEU A 263 0.83 3.73 27.24
C LEU A 263 -0.26 2.85 27.85
N VAL A 264 0.05 2.12 28.94
CA VAL A 264 -0.94 1.31 29.66
C VAL A 264 -2.08 2.18 30.20
N GLN A 265 -1.78 3.34 30.78
CA GLN A 265 -2.80 4.25 31.34
C GLN A 265 -3.71 4.80 30.24
N ARG A 266 -3.14 5.17 29.09
CA ARG A 266 -3.92 5.61 27.91
C ARG A 266 -4.83 4.50 27.38
N CYS A 267 -4.32 3.27 27.27
CA CYS A 267 -5.14 2.12 26.85
C CYS A 267 -6.32 1.85 27.81
N LEU A 268 -6.16 2.20 29.09
CA LEU A 268 -7.19 2.02 30.10
C LEU A 268 -8.12 3.24 30.25
N ASN A 269 -7.93 4.30 29.46
CA ASN A 269 -8.62 5.60 29.61
C ASN A 269 -8.57 6.13 31.06
N LYS A 270 -7.44 5.95 31.75
CA LYS A 270 -7.23 6.48 33.11
C LYS A 270 -6.39 7.75 33.04
N ASP A 271 -6.87 8.83 33.67
CA ASP A 271 -6.12 10.07 33.79
C ASP A 271 -4.85 9.85 34.64
N ALA A 272 -3.77 10.56 34.33
CA ALA A 272 -2.49 10.45 35.04
C ALA A 272 -2.59 10.78 36.55
N ASP A 273 -3.65 11.48 36.96
CA ASP A 273 -3.93 11.88 38.35
C ASP A 273 -4.69 10.81 39.16
N ASP A 274 -5.15 9.73 38.54
CA ASP A 274 -5.95 8.72 39.23
C ASP A 274 -5.04 7.69 39.93
N GLN A 275 -4.90 7.90 41.24
CA GLN A 275 -4.25 7.07 42.28
C GLN A 275 -2.72 7.17 42.39
N GLN A 276 -2.27 7.70 43.54
CA GLN A 276 -0.92 7.46 44.06
C GLN A 276 -0.73 5.95 44.28
N ALA A 277 -0.10 5.29 43.31
CA ALA A 277 0.27 3.88 43.41
C ALA A 277 1.15 3.67 44.64
N SER A 278 0.85 2.65 45.45
CA SER A 278 1.61 2.34 46.65
C SER A 278 3.08 2.05 46.30
N ASP A 279 4.00 2.23 47.26
CA ASP A 279 5.42 1.90 47.05
C ASP A 279 5.60 0.43 46.62
N ALA A 280 4.73 -0.46 47.11
CA ALA A 280 4.69 -1.87 46.72
C ALA A 280 4.26 -2.07 45.26
N ASP A 281 3.23 -1.34 44.78
CA ASP A 281 2.80 -1.40 43.38
C ASP A 281 3.88 -0.88 42.43
N GLN A 282 4.57 0.22 42.80
CA GLN A 282 5.67 0.76 42.01
C GLN A 282 6.86 -0.19 41.95
N LEU A 283 7.17 -0.87 43.06
CA LEU A 283 8.23 -1.86 43.12
C LEU A 283 7.91 -3.07 42.24
N ALA A 284 6.68 -3.62 42.36
CA ALA A 284 6.22 -4.74 41.55
C ALA A 284 6.19 -4.39 40.05
N TRP A 285 5.74 -3.18 39.69
CA TRP A 285 5.76 -2.69 38.31
C TRP A 285 7.18 -2.61 37.73
N ARG A 286 8.15 -2.13 38.52
CA ARG A 286 9.57 -2.08 38.11
C ARG A 286 10.15 -3.48 37.94
N SER A 287 9.84 -4.40 38.84
CA SER A 287 10.25 -5.81 38.75
C SER A 287 9.64 -6.46 37.50
N TRP A 288 8.35 -6.25 37.24
CA TRP A 288 7.69 -6.72 36.02
C TRP A 288 8.35 -6.19 34.72
N ASN A 289 8.66 -4.90 34.66
CA ASN A 289 9.33 -4.32 33.49
C ASN A 289 10.78 -4.81 33.34
N SER A 290 11.46 -5.11 34.44
CA SER A 290 12.79 -5.74 34.38
C SER A 290 12.70 -7.13 33.75
N LEU A 291 11.64 -7.90 34.05
CA LEU A 291 11.38 -9.19 33.41
C LEU A 291 11.17 -9.03 31.89
N LEU A 292 10.36 -8.06 31.44
CA LEU A 292 10.14 -7.73 30.02
C LEU A 292 11.43 -7.30 29.30
N ASP A 293 12.33 -6.61 30.01
CA ASP A 293 13.62 -6.21 29.45
C ASP A 293 14.69 -7.31 29.49
N GLY A 294 14.33 -8.53 29.89
CA GLY A 294 15.20 -9.71 29.87
C GLY A 294 16.08 -9.91 31.11
N GLU A 295 15.84 -9.17 32.21
CA GLU A 295 16.65 -9.21 33.44
C GLU A 295 16.08 -10.14 34.52
N PRO A 296 16.81 -11.18 34.98
CA PRO A 296 16.24 -12.23 35.83
C PRO A 296 15.71 -11.67 37.16
N LEU A 297 14.55 -12.16 37.57
CA LEU A 297 13.96 -11.77 38.84
C LEU A 297 14.69 -12.45 40.00
N SER A 298 14.90 -11.70 41.10
CA SER A 298 15.29 -12.32 42.37
C SER A 298 14.13 -13.14 42.94
N ARG A 299 14.40 -13.95 43.98
CA ARG A 299 13.34 -14.71 44.65
C ARG A 299 12.31 -13.78 45.30
N GLU A 300 12.77 -12.69 45.89
CA GLU A 300 11.91 -11.66 46.50
C GLU A 300 11.05 -10.98 45.43
N ALA A 301 11.67 -10.49 44.34
CA ALA A 301 10.97 -9.83 43.24
C ALA A 301 9.97 -10.76 42.53
N THR A 302 10.25 -12.07 42.49
CA THR A 302 9.32 -13.08 41.97
C THR A 302 8.05 -13.16 42.82
N SER A 303 8.20 -13.24 44.15
CA SER A 303 7.06 -13.27 45.07
C SER A 303 6.27 -11.96 45.01
N GLU A 304 6.95 -10.82 44.95
CA GLU A 304 6.33 -9.49 44.83
C GLU A 304 5.46 -9.37 43.58
N VAL A 305 6.00 -9.73 42.40
CA VAL A 305 5.26 -9.69 41.13
C VAL A 305 4.09 -10.68 41.15
N HIS A 306 4.29 -11.88 41.69
CA HIS A 306 3.23 -12.88 41.81
C HIS A 306 2.08 -12.38 42.71
N GLU A 307 2.38 -11.87 43.90
CA GLU A 307 1.38 -11.31 44.81
C GLU A 307 0.69 -10.09 44.21
N TRP A 308 1.43 -9.23 43.50
CA TRP A 308 0.88 -8.05 42.85
C TRP A 308 -0.11 -8.38 41.72
N ILE A 309 0.21 -9.36 40.86
CA ILE A 309 -0.72 -9.83 39.82
C ILE A 309 -1.95 -10.49 40.46
N ALA A 310 -1.74 -11.26 41.54
CA ALA A 310 -2.82 -11.97 42.21
C ALA A 310 -3.74 -11.07 43.08
N SER A 311 -3.28 -9.86 43.46
CA SER A 311 -4.00 -9.00 44.40
C SER A 311 -5.19 -8.26 43.79
N SER A 312 -5.18 -8.01 42.47
CA SER A 312 -6.25 -7.26 41.80
C SER A 312 -6.35 -7.60 40.30
N PRO A 313 -7.57 -7.74 39.74
CA PRO A 313 -7.78 -7.85 38.30
C PRO A 313 -7.21 -6.67 37.50
N ASP A 314 -7.17 -5.47 38.08
CA ASP A 314 -6.59 -4.28 37.43
C ASP A 314 -5.07 -4.41 37.29
N ASN A 315 -4.38 -4.93 38.31
CA ASN A 315 -2.94 -5.16 38.28
C ASN A 315 -2.58 -6.23 37.24
N ALA A 316 -3.37 -7.30 37.17
CA ALA A 316 -3.18 -8.32 36.15
C ALA A 316 -3.43 -7.76 34.73
N THR A 317 -4.44 -6.91 34.55
CA THR A 317 -4.72 -6.24 33.27
C THR A 317 -3.56 -5.32 32.87
N ARG A 318 -3.01 -4.53 33.80
CA ARG A 318 -1.82 -3.69 33.59
C ARG A 318 -0.60 -4.52 33.20
N ALA A 319 -0.38 -5.67 33.84
CA ALA A 319 0.74 -6.55 33.54
C ALA A 319 0.65 -7.11 32.10
N ILE A 320 -0.54 -7.56 31.70
CA ILE A 320 -0.81 -8.10 30.35
C ILE A 320 -0.68 -7.00 29.29
N LEU A 321 -1.29 -5.84 29.52
CA LEU A 321 -1.17 -4.69 28.63
C LEU A 321 0.28 -4.27 28.42
N ALA A 322 1.08 -4.24 29.49
CA ALA A 322 2.51 -3.92 29.38
C ALA A 322 3.27 -4.90 28.50
N ALA A 323 2.93 -6.20 28.57
CA ALA A 323 3.54 -7.23 27.73
C ALA A 323 3.09 -7.14 26.27
N ILE A 324 1.80 -6.81 26.02
CA ILE A 324 1.28 -6.55 24.67
C ILE A 324 1.96 -5.32 24.06
N ILE A 325 2.05 -4.22 24.82
CA ILE A 325 2.75 -3.00 24.39
C ILE A 325 4.23 -3.29 24.11
N HIS A 326 4.88 -4.11 24.94
CA HIS A 326 6.27 -4.50 24.73
C HIS A 326 6.47 -5.25 23.40
N ASP A 327 5.62 -6.26 23.13
CA ASP A 327 5.63 -6.99 21.85
C ASP A 327 5.31 -6.05 20.67
N TYR A 328 4.26 -5.25 20.82
CA TYR A 328 3.79 -4.31 19.81
C TYR A 328 4.89 -3.31 19.41
N LEU A 329 5.56 -2.68 20.38
CA LEU A 329 6.67 -1.74 20.12
C LEU A 329 7.84 -2.45 19.42
N GLY A 330 8.11 -3.71 19.77
CA GLY A 330 9.12 -4.53 19.10
C GLY A 330 8.82 -4.78 17.61
N ARG A 331 7.54 -4.89 17.24
CA ARG A 331 7.09 -5.11 15.86
C ARG A 331 6.86 -3.82 15.07
N GLN A 332 6.41 -2.76 15.73
CA GLN A 332 5.88 -1.58 15.05
C GLN A 332 6.89 -0.45 14.91
N LEU A 333 7.92 -0.42 15.76
CA LEU A 333 9.06 0.48 15.62
C LEU A 333 10.10 -0.10 14.64
N LEU A 334 9.64 -0.57 13.48
CA LEU A 334 10.48 -0.97 12.34
C LEU A 334 10.76 0.23 11.46
N ALA A 335 11.97 0.31 10.90
CA ALA A 335 12.38 1.49 10.14
C ALA A 335 11.57 1.72 8.84
N VAL A 336 10.86 0.72 8.29
CA VAL A 336 9.88 0.91 7.19
C VAL A 336 8.81 1.94 7.57
N ARG A 337 8.19 1.77 8.74
CA ARG A 337 7.08 2.63 9.18
C ARG A 337 7.57 4.04 9.54
N LEU A 338 8.80 4.13 10.04
CA LEU A 338 9.45 5.39 10.35
C LEU A 338 9.79 6.22 9.13
N LEU A 339 10.24 5.57 8.06
CA LEU A 339 10.55 6.23 6.80
C LEU A 339 9.29 6.73 6.09
N HIS A 340 8.18 6.01 6.21
CA HIS A 340 6.88 6.46 5.71
C HIS A 340 6.39 7.72 6.45
N GLU A 341 6.48 7.73 7.79
CA GLU A 341 6.07 8.86 8.64
C GLU A 341 6.95 10.12 8.49
N LEU A 342 8.25 9.95 8.23
CA LEU A 342 9.17 11.07 7.94
C LEU A 342 8.76 11.86 6.68
N GLY A 343 8.15 11.20 5.69
CA GLY A 343 7.64 11.86 4.48
C GLY A 343 6.33 12.64 4.70
N VAL A 344 5.62 12.38 5.81
CA VAL A 344 4.29 12.94 6.09
C VAL A 344 4.33 14.03 7.17
N ARG A 345 5.33 14.01 8.07
CA ARG A 345 5.37 14.89 9.26
C ARG A 345 6.41 16.02 9.18
N ASN A 346 5.95 17.27 9.23
CA ASN A 346 6.81 18.48 9.26
C ASN A 346 7.36 18.87 10.66
N ASP A 347 7.51 17.93 11.61
CA ASP A 347 8.02 18.21 12.97
C ASP A 347 9.54 18.04 13.04
N GLN A 348 10.29 19.14 13.02
CA GLN A 348 11.76 19.14 13.03
C GLN A 348 12.36 18.39 14.24
N SER A 349 11.71 18.41 15.39
CA SER A 349 12.22 17.74 16.59
C SER A 349 12.09 16.22 16.50
N TYR A 350 11.05 15.75 15.82
CA TYR A 350 10.81 14.35 15.49
C TYR A 350 11.80 13.85 14.45
N VAL A 351 11.99 14.60 13.35
CA VAL A 351 12.96 14.27 12.29
C VAL A 351 14.37 14.12 12.87
N GLN A 352 14.82 15.09 13.67
CA GLN A 352 16.11 15.02 14.36
C GLN A 352 16.26 13.82 15.30
N ALA A 353 15.19 13.43 16.00
CA ALA A 353 15.22 12.27 16.90
C ALA A 353 15.39 10.96 16.12
N VAL A 354 14.70 10.85 14.98
CA VAL A 354 14.76 9.68 14.10
C VAL A 354 16.12 9.63 13.40
N GLU A 355 16.58 10.72 12.79
CA GLU A 355 17.94 10.85 12.23
C GLU A 355 19.01 10.46 13.22
N GLN A 356 18.94 10.99 14.45
CA GLN A 356 19.94 10.71 15.48
C GLN A 356 19.92 9.23 15.89
N SER A 357 18.73 8.60 15.94
CA SER A 357 18.57 7.17 16.23
C SER A 357 19.04 6.28 15.08
N LEU A 358 18.96 6.78 13.85
CA LEU A 358 19.50 6.12 12.66
C LEU A 358 21.03 6.28 12.58
N ARG A 359 21.59 7.46 12.90
CA ARG A 359 23.06 7.66 13.03
C ARG A 359 23.67 6.80 14.13
N ASP A 360 22.91 6.55 15.19
CA ASP A 360 23.30 5.61 16.24
C ASP A 360 23.53 4.17 15.68
N ILE A 361 22.94 3.79 14.53
CA ILE A 361 23.18 2.51 13.82
C ILE A 361 24.63 2.37 13.39
N GLU A 362 25.21 3.41 12.80
CA GLU A 362 26.59 3.36 12.26
C GLU A 362 27.62 3.25 13.38
N LEU A 363 27.39 3.97 14.48
CA LEU A 363 28.20 3.89 15.70
C LEU A 363 28.19 2.49 16.31
N LEU A 364 27.03 1.81 16.27
CA LEU A 364 26.86 0.44 16.78
C LEU A 364 27.36 -0.63 15.79
N ALA A 365 27.43 -0.33 14.48
CA ALA A 365 27.90 -1.22 13.43
C ALA A 365 29.43 -1.27 13.26
N THR A 366 30.18 -0.35 13.89
CA THR A 366 31.64 -0.45 13.95
C THR A 366 32.05 -1.70 14.73
N PRO A 367 32.79 -2.66 14.15
CA PRO A 367 33.29 -3.80 14.90
C PRO A 367 34.17 -3.28 16.04
N LEU A 368 33.76 -3.52 17.28
CA LEU A 368 34.69 -3.53 18.39
C LEU A 368 35.83 -4.45 17.95
N GLY A 369 37.03 -3.89 17.80
CA GLY A 369 38.24 -4.68 17.58
C GLY A 369 38.31 -5.85 18.58
N PRO A 370 39.11 -6.89 18.29
CA PRO A 370 39.12 -8.13 19.08
C PRO A 370 39.09 -7.79 20.57
N PRO A 371 38.20 -8.44 21.34
CA PRO A 371 37.98 -8.06 22.73
C PRO A 371 39.33 -8.01 23.42
N ALA A 372 39.68 -6.83 23.97
CA ALA A 372 40.77 -6.75 24.92
C ALA A 372 40.50 -7.84 25.97
N PRO A 373 41.49 -8.69 26.28
CA PRO A 373 41.29 -9.85 27.13
C PRO A 373 40.56 -9.41 28.39
N SER A 374 39.43 -10.06 28.65
CA SER A 374 38.54 -9.76 29.76
C SER A 374 39.36 -9.67 31.03
N ALA A 375 39.42 -8.47 31.64
CA ALA A 375 39.98 -8.29 32.96
C ALA A 375 39.16 -9.17 33.92
N ARG A 376 39.69 -10.35 34.22
CA ARG A 376 39.17 -11.22 35.28
C ARG A 376 39.10 -10.36 36.55
N THR A 377 37.89 -10.19 37.06
CA THR A 377 37.66 -9.72 38.42
C THR A 377 38.29 -10.72 39.38
N VAL A 378 39.47 -10.38 39.88
CA VAL A 378 40.17 -11.11 40.93
C VAL A 378 39.39 -10.87 42.23
N SER A 379 38.85 -11.95 42.79
CA SER A 379 38.39 -12.00 44.17
C SER A 379 39.54 -11.66 45.12
N SER A 380 39.30 -10.77 46.06
CA SER A 380 40.24 -10.40 47.11
C SER A 380 40.56 -11.60 48.02
N GLY A 381 41.82 -12.02 48.04
CA GLY A 381 42.37 -12.96 49.01
C GLY A 381 43.87 -13.21 48.76
N PRO A 382 44.71 -13.33 49.81
CA PRO A 382 46.01 -12.70 49.82
C PRO A 382 47.16 -13.62 49.41
N VAL A 383 48.38 -13.06 49.46
CA VAL A 383 49.68 -13.75 49.59
C VAL A 383 50.49 -13.87 48.29
N LYS A 384 51.38 -12.88 48.12
CA LYS A 384 52.83 -13.04 47.99
C LYS A 384 53.31 -14.37 47.35
N LEU A 385 53.20 -14.55 46.03
CA LEU A 385 54.09 -15.48 45.30
C LEU A 385 54.06 -15.31 43.76
N ALA A 386 54.14 -14.09 43.23
CA ALA A 386 54.25 -13.89 41.76
C ALA A 386 55.15 -12.71 41.33
N ALA A 387 55.81 -12.05 42.28
CA ALA A 387 56.79 -10.98 41.99
C ALA A 387 58.20 -11.52 41.65
N ALA A 388 58.40 -12.84 41.63
CA ALA A 388 59.73 -13.44 41.44
C ALA A 388 60.04 -13.89 40.00
N LEU A 389 59.06 -13.94 39.08
CA LEU A 389 59.28 -14.45 37.72
C LEU A 389 59.32 -13.36 36.62
N GLY A 390 58.87 -12.14 36.91
CA GLY A 390 58.93 -11.02 35.95
C GLY A 390 60.31 -10.35 35.84
N LEU A 391 61.16 -10.50 36.86
CA LEU A 391 62.51 -9.93 36.89
C LEU A 391 63.54 -10.70 36.06
N ALA A 392 63.22 -11.92 35.60
CA ALA A 392 64.14 -12.74 34.79
C ALA A 392 64.08 -12.43 33.28
N ALA A 393 62.94 -11.97 32.75
CA ALA A 393 62.78 -11.71 31.31
C ALA A 393 63.30 -10.33 30.87
N GLY A 394 63.24 -9.33 31.77
CA GLY A 394 63.76 -7.98 31.52
C GLY A 394 65.30 -7.89 31.50
N LEU A 395 65.98 -8.86 32.11
CA LEU A 395 67.44 -8.94 32.18
C LEU A 395 68.06 -9.60 30.93
N LEU A 396 67.27 -10.30 30.12
CA LEU A 396 67.73 -10.96 28.89
C LEU A 396 67.62 -10.10 27.63
N LEU A 397 66.79 -9.04 27.64
CA LEU A 397 66.66 -8.11 26.51
C LEU A 397 67.62 -6.91 26.57
N SER A 398 68.18 -6.61 27.75
CA SER A 398 69.21 -5.58 27.92
C SER A 398 70.62 -6.03 27.52
N VAL A 399 70.83 -7.32 27.23
CA VAL A 399 72.13 -7.89 26.80
C VAL A 399 72.24 -8.07 25.28
N GLY A 400 71.14 -8.00 24.52
CA GLY A 400 71.14 -8.27 23.07
C GLY A 400 71.46 -7.09 22.14
N LEU A 401 71.40 -5.84 22.62
CA LEU A 401 71.55 -4.64 21.80
C LEU A 401 72.86 -3.86 22.08
N GLY A 402 73.81 -4.45 22.80
CA GLY A 402 75.05 -3.80 23.24
C GLY A 402 76.34 -4.17 22.47
N LEU A 403 76.29 -4.96 21.40
CA LEU A 403 77.51 -5.44 20.72
C LEU A 403 77.37 -5.50 19.19
N TRP A 404 77.37 -4.34 18.53
CA TRP A 404 78.39 -4.02 17.50
C TRP A 404 78.20 -2.59 16.99
N GLY A 405 79.18 -1.74 17.29
CA GLY A 405 79.32 -0.42 16.68
C GLY A 405 80.48 -0.38 15.68
N GLY A 406 80.54 0.73 14.94
CA GLY A 406 81.83 1.36 14.64
C GLY A 406 82.09 1.82 13.21
N LYS A 407 81.86 3.13 13.01
CA LYS A 407 82.74 4.14 12.38
C LYS A 407 82.80 4.26 10.84
N SER A 408 82.50 5.50 10.43
CA SER A 408 82.63 6.16 9.13
C SER A 408 84.06 6.18 8.57
N PRO A 409 84.20 6.48 7.26
CA PRO A 409 84.76 7.79 6.92
C PRO A 409 84.14 8.47 5.69
N THR A 410 84.23 9.80 5.69
CA THR A 410 83.92 10.74 4.61
C THR A 410 85.00 10.76 3.52
N PRO A 411 84.66 11.18 2.29
CA PRO A 411 85.59 12.00 1.51
C PRO A 411 84.92 13.25 0.86
N PRO A 412 85.71 14.25 0.41
CA PRO A 412 85.20 15.52 -0.11
C PRO A 412 85.31 15.66 -1.65
N GLY A 413 84.46 16.54 -2.22
CA GLY A 413 84.89 17.53 -3.23
C GLY A 413 84.49 17.38 -4.72
N GLN A 414 83.65 18.34 -5.16
CA GLN A 414 83.67 19.09 -6.45
C GLN A 414 82.94 18.59 -7.73
N PRO A 415 82.57 19.53 -8.65
CA PRO A 415 81.28 19.53 -9.36
C PRO A 415 81.35 19.34 -10.90
N ALA A 416 80.15 19.17 -11.49
CA ALA A 416 79.68 19.45 -12.86
C ALA A 416 80.56 19.03 -14.07
N THR A 417 80.00 18.18 -14.95
CA THR A 417 80.09 18.30 -16.42
C THR A 417 79.22 17.23 -17.10
N ASN A 418 78.52 17.63 -18.18
CA ASN A 418 77.54 16.86 -18.95
C ASN A 418 78.10 15.56 -19.55
N PRO A 419 77.28 14.50 -19.73
CA PRO A 419 77.62 13.41 -20.63
C PRO A 419 77.25 13.75 -22.08
N PRO A 420 78.09 13.41 -23.08
CA PRO A 420 77.68 13.34 -24.47
C PRO A 420 77.02 11.99 -24.80
N SER A 421 76.15 12.07 -25.80
CA SER A 421 75.45 11.02 -26.53
C SER A 421 76.32 9.83 -26.95
N VAL A 422 75.80 8.62 -26.74
CA VAL A 422 76.11 7.44 -27.56
C VAL A 422 74.79 6.71 -27.84
N ALA A 423 74.49 6.57 -29.12
CA ALA A 423 73.27 5.97 -29.65
C ALA A 423 73.25 4.43 -29.48
N GLN A 424 72.11 3.89 -29.04
CA GLN A 424 71.71 2.51 -29.25
C GLN A 424 70.42 2.50 -30.09
N ASN A 425 70.50 1.83 -31.24
CA ASN A 425 69.38 1.59 -32.13
C ASN A 425 68.49 0.49 -31.55
N ASP A 426 67.30 0.84 -31.09
CA ASP A 426 66.22 -0.12 -30.83
C ASP A 426 65.40 -0.39 -32.12
N PRO A 427 64.85 -1.61 -32.30
CA PRO A 427 63.99 -1.94 -33.44
C PRO A 427 62.66 -1.15 -33.40
N PRO A 428 62.02 -0.87 -34.55
CA PRO A 428 60.81 -0.05 -34.56
C PRO A 428 59.65 -0.76 -33.85
N ALA A 429 59.05 -0.06 -32.89
CA ALA A 429 57.85 -0.49 -32.19
C ALA A 429 56.69 -0.78 -33.17
N PRO A 430 55.83 -1.78 -32.89
CA PRO A 430 54.66 -2.04 -33.73
C PRO A 430 53.69 -0.85 -33.64
N LYS A 431 53.21 -0.39 -34.79
CA LYS A 431 52.20 0.68 -34.87
C LYS A 431 50.95 0.27 -34.06
N PRO A 432 50.40 1.15 -33.20
CA PRO A 432 49.15 0.87 -32.50
C PRO A 432 48.02 0.64 -33.52
N ARG A 433 47.30 -0.47 -33.35
CA ARG A 433 46.04 -0.71 -34.07
C ARG A 433 45.06 0.42 -33.72
N PRO A 434 44.26 0.94 -34.67
CA PRO A 434 43.17 1.84 -34.35
C PRO A 434 42.27 1.17 -33.30
N SER A 435 42.08 1.82 -32.16
CA SER A 435 41.08 1.42 -31.17
C SER A 435 39.71 1.51 -31.83
N GLU A 436 39.01 0.39 -31.90
CA GLU A 436 37.60 0.32 -32.26
C GLU A 436 36.82 1.35 -31.41
N PRO A 437 35.91 2.15 -32.00
CA PRO A 437 35.19 3.17 -31.26
C PRO A 437 34.47 2.53 -30.05
N PRO A 438 34.51 3.17 -28.87
CA PRO A 438 33.85 2.63 -27.69
C PRO A 438 32.34 2.49 -27.96
N LEU A 439 31.78 1.32 -27.65
CA LEU A 439 30.35 1.08 -27.77
C LEU A 439 29.57 2.12 -26.94
N PRO A 440 28.41 2.61 -27.41
CA PRO A 440 27.57 3.51 -26.63
C PRO A 440 27.22 2.91 -25.26
N PRO A 441 27.13 3.73 -24.19
CA PRO A 441 26.84 3.25 -22.84
C PRO A 441 25.46 2.58 -22.77
N VAL A 442 25.33 1.60 -21.88
CA VAL A 442 24.03 1.01 -21.54
C VAL A 442 23.26 2.00 -20.68
N VAL A 443 22.05 2.32 -21.09
CA VAL A 443 21.18 3.32 -20.45
C VAL A 443 19.96 2.69 -19.78
N ALA A 444 19.56 1.49 -20.22
CA ALA A 444 18.44 0.77 -19.63
C ALA A 444 18.48 -0.73 -19.88
N VAL A 445 17.63 -1.49 -19.20
CA VAL A 445 17.46 -2.95 -19.36
C VAL A 445 15.98 -3.28 -19.46
N VAL A 446 15.60 -4.13 -20.41
CA VAL A 446 14.22 -4.65 -20.51
C VAL A 446 13.98 -5.65 -19.39
N SER A 447 13.11 -5.32 -18.44
CA SER A 447 12.80 -6.17 -17.29
C SER A 447 11.67 -7.16 -17.58
N GLU A 448 10.68 -6.77 -18.39
CA GLU A 448 9.56 -7.63 -18.80
C GLU A 448 9.12 -7.32 -20.24
N SER A 449 8.54 -8.31 -20.92
CA SER A 449 7.98 -8.14 -22.27
C SER A 449 6.78 -9.06 -22.46
N LEU A 450 5.62 -8.52 -22.84
CA LEU A 450 4.36 -9.24 -22.93
C LEU A 450 3.66 -8.94 -24.27
N GLY A 451 3.34 -9.98 -25.04
CA GLY A 451 2.48 -9.84 -26.23
C GLY A 451 3.15 -9.19 -27.44
N LEU A 452 4.47 -9.10 -27.44
CA LEU A 452 5.24 -8.69 -28.60
C LEU A 452 5.18 -9.77 -29.69
N ALA A 453 5.26 -9.35 -30.95
CA ALA A 453 5.46 -10.29 -32.05
C ALA A 453 6.85 -10.94 -31.94
N PRO A 454 7.06 -12.19 -32.43
CA PRO A 454 8.33 -12.89 -32.26
C PRO A 454 9.57 -12.12 -32.72
N ARG A 455 9.45 -11.34 -33.81
CA ARG A 455 10.55 -10.51 -34.34
C ARG A 455 10.93 -9.37 -33.40
N ASP A 456 9.97 -8.85 -32.65
CA ASP A 456 10.17 -7.76 -31.71
C ASP A 456 10.66 -8.31 -30.36
N SER A 457 10.21 -9.50 -29.96
CA SER A 457 10.71 -10.22 -28.78
C SER A 457 12.22 -10.52 -28.85
N ASP A 458 12.76 -10.77 -30.05
CA ASP A 458 14.21 -10.97 -30.22
C ASP A 458 15.01 -9.67 -30.00
N ARG A 459 14.38 -8.50 -30.17
CA ARG A 459 15.02 -7.18 -30.08
C ARG A 459 14.76 -6.46 -28.76
N ILE A 460 13.61 -6.70 -28.14
CA ILE A 460 13.10 -6.07 -26.91
C ILE A 460 12.64 -7.17 -25.94
N GLY A 461 13.40 -8.26 -25.86
CA GLY A 461 13.13 -9.37 -24.95
C GLY A 461 13.67 -9.12 -23.55
N ILE A 462 13.19 -9.88 -22.57
CA ILE A 462 13.65 -9.83 -21.18
C ILE A 462 15.18 -9.97 -21.10
N GLY A 463 15.82 -9.07 -20.35
CA GLY A 463 17.27 -9.02 -20.17
C GLY A 463 18.04 -8.28 -21.27
N THR A 464 17.36 -7.77 -22.30
CA THR A 464 18.00 -6.96 -23.35
C THR A 464 18.56 -5.68 -22.74
N LEU A 465 19.84 -5.41 -23.02
CA LEU A 465 20.51 -4.17 -22.63
C LEU A 465 20.31 -3.12 -23.72
N LEU A 466 19.66 -2.01 -23.37
CA LEU A 466 19.46 -0.87 -24.26
C LEU A 466 20.58 0.12 -24.09
N ARG A 467 21.20 0.49 -25.20
CA ARG A 467 22.28 1.47 -25.27
C ARG A 467 21.75 2.80 -25.77
N GLN A 468 22.53 3.84 -25.48
CA GLN A 468 22.25 5.17 -25.98
C GLN A 468 22.08 5.16 -27.52
N GLY A 469 20.95 5.69 -27.98
CA GLY A 469 20.56 5.76 -29.39
C GLY A 469 19.79 4.52 -29.90
N ASP A 470 19.58 3.50 -29.07
CA ASP A 470 18.82 2.32 -29.50
C ASP A 470 17.34 2.66 -29.69
N ALA A 471 16.80 2.22 -30.84
CA ALA A 471 15.39 2.38 -31.18
C ALA A 471 14.53 1.28 -30.56
N ILE A 472 13.42 1.68 -29.93
CA ILE A 472 12.40 0.82 -29.35
C ILE A 472 11.12 1.02 -30.16
N ALA A 473 10.74 0.00 -30.93
CA ALA A 473 9.54 0.05 -31.75
C ALA A 473 8.87 -1.31 -31.82
N PHE A 474 7.55 -1.34 -31.60
CA PHE A 474 6.70 -2.51 -31.75
C PHE A 474 5.23 -2.07 -31.90
N ASP A 475 4.45 -2.82 -32.67
CA ASP A 475 3.07 -2.46 -33.00
C ASP A 475 2.06 -2.90 -31.93
N HIS A 476 2.34 -4.00 -31.23
CA HIS A 476 1.47 -4.60 -30.22
C HIS A 476 2.27 -5.12 -29.02
N GLY A 477 1.63 -5.13 -27.85
CA GLY A 477 2.20 -5.65 -26.62
C GLY A 477 2.72 -4.57 -25.69
N ILE A 478 3.42 -5.00 -24.65
CA ILE A 478 3.95 -4.16 -23.57
C ILE A 478 5.42 -4.55 -23.32
N ALA A 479 6.27 -3.56 -23.11
CA ALA A 479 7.64 -3.76 -22.63
C ALA A 479 7.86 -2.92 -21.37
N GLN A 480 8.38 -3.54 -20.31
CA GLN A 480 8.84 -2.84 -19.13
C GLN A 480 10.35 -2.70 -19.17
N ILE A 481 10.85 -1.51 -18.89
CA ILE A 481 12.26 -1.16 -18.97
C ILE A 481 12.67 -0.46 -17.67
N SER A 482 13.81 -0.86 -17.11
CA SER A 482 14.43 -0.21 -15.96
C SER A 482 15.67 0.54 -16.41
N THR A 483 15.72 1.86 -16.18
CA THR A 483 16.89 2.68 -16.50
C THR A 483 18.03 2.43 -15.51
N THR A 484 19.27 2.74 -15.89
CA THR A 484 20.41 2.58 -14.99
C THR A 484 20.42 3.55 -13.81
N THR A 485 19.58 4.59 -13.83
CA THR A 485 19.36 5.54 -12.74
C THR A 485 18.25 5.12 -11.77
N GLY A 486 17.49 4.07 -12.10
CA GLY A 486 16.48 3.48 -11.23
C GLY A 486 15.03 3.83 -11.57
N SER A 487 14.78 4.54 -12.68
CA SER A 487 13.41 4.76 -13.16
C SER A 487 12.87 3.51 -13.85
N THR A 488 11.58 3.22 -13.71
CA THR A 488 10.90 2.13 -14.42
C THR A 488 9.91 2.71 -15.41
N LEU A 489 9.89 2.15 -16.61
CA LEU A 489 9.11 2.63 -17.74
C LEU A 489 8.30 1.49 -18.32
N VAL A 490 7.02 1.73 -18.59
CA VAL A 490 6.13 0.77 -19.27
C VAL A 490 5.77 1.37 -20.63
N LEU A 491 6.11 0.67 -21.71
CA LEU A 491 5.82 1.07 -23.08
C LEU A 491 4.74 0.18 -23.65
N GLU A 492 3.72 0.78 -24.26
CA GLU A 492 2.57 0.08 -24.83
C GLU A 492 2.51 0.34 -26.35
N GLY A 493 2.34 -0.75 -27.12
CA GLY A 493 2.28 -0.72 -28.58
C GLY A 493 0.95 -0.15 -29.09
N PRO A 494 0.93 0.60 -30.20
CA PRO A 494 2.06 0.90 -31.08
C PRO A 494 2.99 1.96 -30.49
N ILE A 495 4.30 1.68 -30.45
CA ILE A 495 5.31 2.57 -29.87
C ILE A 495 6.43 2.86 -30.87
N GLN A 496 6.92 4.10 -30.85
CA GLN A 496 8.18 4.51 -31.48
C GLN A 496 8.93 5.41 -30.50
N ALA A 497 10.01 4.89 -29.92
CA ALA A 497 10.83 5.59 -28.95
C ALA A 497 12.33 5.33 -29.18
N THR A 498 13.18 6.18 -28.59
CA THR A 498 14.63 6.02 -28.59
C THR A 498 15.16 6.19 -27.17
N ALA A 499 16.03 5.27 -26.73
CA ALA A 499 16.71 5.38 -25.44
C ALA A 499 17.92 6.31 -25.57
N GLU A 500 17.79 7.57 -25.17
CA GLU A 500 18.82 8.60 -25.41
C GLU A 500 19.82 8.72 -24.26
N SER A 501 19.35 8.56 -23.02
CA SER A 501 20.20 8.47 -21.83
C SER A 501 19.48 7.67 -20.74
N SER A 502 20.10 7.51 -19.57
CA SER A 502 19.47 6.89 -18.41
C SER A 502 18.30 7.70 -17.83
N SER A 503 18.18 8.97 -18.19
CA SER A 503 17.14 9.90 -17.71
C SER A 503 16.37 10.59 -18.84
N LEU A 504 16.63 10.25 -20.11
CA LEU A 504 15.98 10.83 -21.28
C LEU A 504 15.50 9.72 -22.23
N ILE A 505 14.20 9.74 -22.54
CA ILE A 505 13.62 8.96 -23.63
C ILE A 505 12.98 9.90 -24.63
N ALA A 506 13.31 9.71 -25.91
CA ALA A 506 12.59 10.35 -27.00
C ALA A 506 11.38 9.50 -27.37
N LEU A 507 10.17 10.03 -27.23
CA LEU A 507 8.90 9.36 -27.57
C LEU A 507 8.30 10.04 -28.81
N GLY A 508 8.37 9.36 -29.96
CA GLY A 508 7.81 9.85 -31.22
C GLY A 508 6.34 9.51 -31.43
N ARG A 509 5.89 8.35 -30.92
CA ARG A 509 4.51 7.84 -31.02
C ARG A 509 4.26 6.79 -29.93
N GLY A 510 3.04 6.73 -29.42
CA GLY A 510 2.56 5.66 -28.55
C GLY A 510 2.36 6.09 -27.10
N LYS A 511 2.26 5.13 -26.20
CA LYS A 511 2.02 5.36 -24.77
C LYS A 511 3.19 4.90 -23.93
N LEU A 512 3.55 5.70 -22.95
CA LEU A 512 4.62 5.44 -22.00
C LEU A 512 4.17 5.84 -20.60
N THR A 513 4.33 4.95 -19.63
CA THR A 513 4.21 5.27 -18.20
C THR A 513 5.60 5.32 -17.60
N GLY A 514 5.94 6.40 -16.91
CA GLY A 514 7.19 6.55 -16.17
C GLY A 514 6.94 6.54 -14.67
N LEU A 515 7.68 5.72 -13.95
CA LEU A 515 7.79 5.73 -12.49
C LEU A 515 9.25 6.05 -12.13
N ASN A 516 9.50 7.25 -11.63
CA ASN A 516 10.85 7.65 -11.27
C ASN A 516 11.13 7.41 -9.78
N ALA A 517 11.87 6.35 -9.48
CA ALA A 517 12.38 6.09 -8.14
C ALA A 517 13.81 6.64 -7.91
N SER A 518 14.37 7.39 -8.88
CA SER A 518 15.72 7.93 -8.76
C SER A 518 15.77 9.15 -7.84
N ARG A 519 16.80 9.22 -6.98
CA ARG A 519 16.98 10.33 -6.02
C ARG A 519 17.69 11.52 -6.69
N GLY A 520 16.92 12.48 -7.19
CA GLY A 520 17.43 13.79 -7.64
C GLY A 520 17.78 13.91 -9.13
N GLU A 521 17.57 12.85 -9.93
CA GLU A 521 17.62 12.94 -11.39
C GLU A 521 16.20 12.95 -11.96
N SER A 522 15.84 13.99 -12.69
CA SER A 522 14.55 14.06 -13.39
C SER A 522 14.52 13.08 -14.56
N LEU A 523 13.46 12.28 -14.64
CA LEU A 523 13.13 11.54 -15.85
C LEU A 523 12.50 12.50 -16.87
N VAL A 524 13.03 12.53 -18.09
CA VAL A 524 12.58 13.44 -19.14
C VAL A 524 12.07 12.63 -20.32
N ILE A 525 10.81 12.86 -20.69
CA ILE A 525 10.23 12.34 -21.92
C ILE A 525 10.21 13.48 -22.94
N GLN A 526 11.05 13.34 -23.95
CA GLN A 526 11.16 14.29 -25.05
C GLN A 526 10.23 13.85 -26.17
N THR A 527 9.25 14.67 -26.52
CA THR A 527 8.39 14.44 -27.70
C THR A 527 8.87 15.33 -28.85
N PRO A 528 8.29 15.21 -30.07
CA PRO A 528 8.73 16.01 -31.22
C PRO A 528 8.61 17.53 -31.05
N HIS A 529 7.68 18.01 -30.23
CA HIS A 529 7.46 19.45 -30.00
C HIS A 529 7.21 19.80 -28.53
N SER A 530 7.46 18.87 -27.61
CA SER A 530 7.30 19.12 -26.18
C SER A 530 8.30 18.36 -25.34
N ARG A 531 8.44 18.82 -24.10
CA ARG A 531 9.25 18.16 -23.07
C ARG A 531 8.41 17.96 -21.83
N VAL A 532 8.39 16.72 -21.36
CA VAL A 532 7.77 16.32 -20.11
C VAL A 532 8.90 16.02 -19.13
N THR A 533 9.01 16.81 -18.05
CA THR A 533 10.06 16.68 -17.05
C THR A 533 9.44 16.25 -15.74
N ASP A 534 9.86 15.09 -15.25
CA ASP A 534 9.45 14.57 -13.96
C ASP A 534 10.19 15.23 -12.79
N LEU A 535 9.46 15.45 -11.69
CA LEU A 535 9.98 15.98 -10.42
C LEU A 535 9.98 14.95 -9.28
N GLY A 536 9.73 13.66 -9.58
CA GLY A 536 9.77 12.53 -8.63
C GLY A 536 8.44 11.78 -8.53
N THR A 537 7.98 11.17 -9.63
CA THR A 537 6.57 10.77 -9.78
C THR A 537 6.27 9.50 -10.58
N GLU A 538 4.98 9.13 -10.59
CA GLU A 538 4.37 8.27 -11.60
C GLU A 538 3.46 9.08 -12.55
N PHE A 539 3.72 8.98 -13.85
CA PHE A 539 2.98 9.71 -14.89
C PHE A 539 2.87 8.93 -16.21
N GLY A 540 1.83 9.20 -16.97
CA GLY A 540 1.61 8.68 -18.33
C GLY A 540 1.81 9.76 -19.39
N VAL A 541 2.44 9.40 -20.51
CA VAL A 541 2.60 10.26 -21.71
C VAL A 541 2.11 9.51 -22.93
N ARG A 542 1.17 10.09 -23.66
CA ARG A 542 0.65 9.58 -24.93
C ARG A 542 0.97 10.55 -26.05
N VAL A 543 1.55 10.04 -27.13
CA VAL A 543 1.78 10.79 -28.37
C VAL A 543 0.99 10.12 -29.49
N THR A 544 -0.01 10.83 -30.01
CA THR A 544 -0.87 10.36 -31.10
C THR A 544 -0.22 10.55 -32.47
N ASP A 545 -0.80 9.94 -33.51
CA ASP A 545 -0.36 10.12 -34.91
C ASP A 545 -0.44 11.56 -35.39
N ASN A 546 -1.41 12.31 -34.89
CA ASN A 546 -1.57 13.73 -35.17
C ASN A 546 -0.62 14.62 -34.35
N GLN A 547 0.32 14.02 -33.62
CA GLN A 547 1.27 14.70 -32.73
C GLN A 547 0.58 15.44 -31.58
N VAL A 548 -0.63 15.04 -31.18
CA VAL A 548 -1.19 15.51 -29.90
C VAL A 548 -0.51 14.77 -28.77
N VAL A 549 0.02 15.52 -27.80
CA VAL A 549 0.67 15.01 -26.59
C VAL A 549 -0.29 15.13 -25.41
N SER A 550 -0.60 14.02 -24.76
CA SER A 550 -1.37 14.00 -23.51
C SER A 550 -0.47 13.55 -22.36
N VAL A 551 -0.55 14.24 -21.23
CA VAL A 551 0.19 13.92 -20.01
C VAL A 551 -0.80 13.75 -18.86
N SER A 552 -0.69 12.65 -18.13
CA SER A 552 -1.58 12.25 -17.03
C SER A 552 -0.73 11.96 -15.78
N VAL A 553 -0.96 12.67 -14.67
CA VAL A 553 -0.12 12.56 -13.45
C VAL A 553 -0.84 11.79 -12.36
N TYR A 554 -0.29 10.64 -11.96
CA TYR A 554 -0.90 9.75 -10.97
C TYR A 554 -0.41 10.03 -9.55
N GLU A 555 0.87 10.34 -9.41
CA GLU A 555 1.52 10.69 -8.15
C GLU A 555 2.45 11.90 -8.37
N GLY A 556 2.71 12.70 -7.33
CA GLY A 556 3.61 13.87 -7.37
C GLY A 556 3.37 14.94 -8.45
N GLU A 557 4.42 15.56 -9.00
CA GLU A 557 4.37 16.69 -9.95
C GLU A 557 5.21 16.51 -11.23
N VAL A 558 4.69 16.99 -12.37
CA VAL A 558 5.34 16.96 -13.69
C VAL A 558 5.24 18.32 -14.38
N GLU A 559 6.30 18.74 -15.08
CA GLU A 559 6.29 19.92 -15.95
C GLU A 559 6.13 19.52 -17.42
N LEU A 560 5.13 20.08 -18.11
CA LEU A 560 4.94 19.96 -19.56
C LEU A 560 5.26 21.30 -20.23
N ALA A 561 6.31 21.33 -21.04
CA ALA A 561 6.77 22.51 -21.77
C ALA A 561 6.65 22.32 -23.29
N ASN A 562 6.08 23.31 -24.00
CA ASN A 562 6.10 23.36 -25.46
C ASN A 562 7.49 23.78 -25.97
N GLN A 563 8.00 23.07 -26.97
CA GLN A 563 9.20 23.42 -27.73
C GLN A 563 8.80 24.04 -29.07
N GLY A 564 8.37 25.30 -29.03
CA GLY A 564 8.13 26.12 -30.23
C GLY A 564 9.44 26.63 -30.86
N ALA A 565 9.47 26.67 -32.20
CA ALA A 565 10.65 26.83 -33.06
C ALA A 565 11.56 28.05 -32.79
N GLU A 566 12.88 27.81 -32.84
CA GLU A 566 14.06 28.67 -33.17
C GLU A 566 14.15 30.15 -32.71
N ASP A 567 13.16 30.73 -32.04
CA ASP A 567 13.27 32.05 -31.42
C ASP A 567 13.77 31.89 -29.98
N GLU A 568 15.07 32.06 -29.76
CA GLU A 568 15.76 32.06 -28.45
C GLU A 568 15.21 33.10 -27.43
N GLN A 569 14.17 33.87 -27.79
CA GLN A 569 13.57 34.92 -26.97
C GLN A 569 12.11 34.69 -26.55
N ALA A 570 11.46 33.59 -26.98
CA ALA A 570 10.13 33.24 -26.46
C ALA A 570 10.27 32.31 -25.25
N SER A 571 9.80 32.75 -24.07
CA SER A 571 9.70 31.86 -22.90
C SER A 571 8.83 30.65 -23.24
N PRO A 572 9.29 29.41 -22.99
CA PRO A 572 8.48 28.23 -23.27
C PRO A 572 7.17 28.30 -22.48
N LEU A 573 6.05 28.06 -23.15
CA LEU A 573 4.76 27.86 -22.50
C LEU A 573 4.83 26.53 -21.73
N ALA A 574 5.02 26.62 -20.42
CA ALA A 574 5.07 25.48 -19.52
C ALA A 574 3.85 25.44 -18.60
N VAL A 575 3.34 24.24 -18.33
CA VAL A 575 2.33 23.98 -17.30
C VAL A 575 2.89 22.96 -16.32
N GLN A 576 2.66 23.20 -15.03
CA GLN A 576 2.90 22.19 -13.99
C GLN A 576 1.61 21.44 -13.72
N LEU A 577 1.72 20.12 -13.69
CA LEU A 577 0.64 19.18 -13.40
C LEU A 577 0.96 18.46 -12.10
N THR A 578 -0.03 18.27 -11.24
CA THR A 578 0.09 17.51 -10.01
C THR A 578 -0.80 16.27 -10.05
N ALA A 579 -0.60 15.35 -9.11
CA ALA A 579 -1.39 14.12 -9.00
C ALA A 579 -2.90 14.40 -9.10
N GLY A 580 -3.60 13.65 -9.96
CA GLY A 580 -5.02 13.85 -10.22
C GLY A 580 -5.32 14.82 -11.35
N TRP A 581 -4.32 15.30 -12.09
CA TRP A 581 -4.49 16.22 -13.22
C TRP A 581 -3.86 15.68 -14.51
N GLU A 582 -4.41 16.12 -15.63
CA GLU A 582 -3.92 15.87 -16.98
C GLU A 582 -3.88 17.17 -17.80
N ALA A 583 -3.09 17.17 -18.86
CA ALA A 583 -3.16 18.21 -19.87
C ALA A 583 -2.84 17.66 -21.26
N GLN A 584 -3.39 18.33 -22.27
CA GLN A 584 -3.12 18.04 -23.67
C GLN A 584 -2.45 19.23 -24.34
N LEU A 585 -1.48 18.93 -25.19
CA LEU A 585 -0.74 19.89 -26.00
C LEU A 585 -0.79 19.46 -27.46
N ASP A 586 -1.42 20.29 -28.28
CA ASP A 586 -1.40 20.17 -29.73
C ASP A 586 -0.15 20.85 -30.31
N ARG A 587 0.32 20.36 -31.46
CA ARG A 587 1.51 20.83 -32.18
C ARG A 587 1.50 22.33 -32.45
N ASN A 588 0.32 22.92 -32.68
CA ASN A 588 0.15 24.33 -33.04
C ASN A 588 -0.38 25.19 -31.88
N ALA A 589 -0.33 24.69 -30.64
CA ALA A 589 -0.88 25.42 -29.49
C ALA A 589 -0.15 26.75 -29.27
N ALA A 590 -0.85 27.85 -29.55
CA ALA A 590 -0.38 29.21 -29.28
C ALA A 590 -0.55 29.64 -27.81
N LEU A 591 -1.30 28.85 -27.03
CA LEU A 591 -1.60 29.07 -25.62
C LEU A 591 -1.01 27.94 -24.78
N ALA A 592 -0.78 28.22 -23.50
CA ALA A 592 -0.33 27.20 -22.55
C ALA A 592 -1.38 26.08 -22.46
N PRO A 593 -0.96 24.82 -22.39
CA PRO A 593 -1.86 23.70 -22.19
C PRO A 593 -2.65 23.88 -20.89
N ARG A 594 -3.96 23.61 -20.94
CA ARG A 594 -4.86 23.74 -19.79
C ARG A 594 -4.85 22.44 -18.99
N ALA A 595 -4.55 22.53 -17.70
CA ALA A 595 -4.72 21.42 -16.77
C ALA A 595 -6.22 21.17 -16.52
N VAL A 596 -6.64 19.92 -16.61
CA VAL A 596 -7.97 19.44 -16.25
C VAL A 596 -7.84 18.24 -15.29
N PRO A 597 -8.84 17.97 -14.44
CA PRO A 597 -8.78 16.79 -13.57
C PRO A 597 -8.67 15.51 -14.39
N LEU A 598 -7.89 14.54 -13.89
CA LEU A 598 -7.76 13.21 -14.51
C LEU A 598 -9.13 12.58 -14.67
N THR A 599 -9.46 12.21 -15.90
CA THR A 599 -10.74 11.54 -16.16
C THR A 599 -10.68 10.09 -15.69
N HIS A 600 -9.53 9.41 -15.88
CA HIS A 600 -9.34 8.00 -15.54
C HIS A 600 -8.06 7.77 -14.73
N GLN A 601 -8.10 6.84 -13.76
CA GLN A 601 -6.91 6.46 -12.99
C GLN A 601 -6.03 5.41 -13.71
N ARG A 602 -6.54 4.83 -14.81
CA ARG A 602 -5.92 3.68 -15.50
C ARG A 602 -5.80 3.82 -17.03
N GLU A 603 -5.91 5.03 -17.62
CA GLU A 603 -5.74 5.24 -19.09
C GLU A 603 -4.49 4.53 -19.65
N PHE A 604 -3.41 4.50 -18.87
CA PHE A 604 -2.15 3.84 -19.19
C PHE A 604 -1.97 2.51 -18.44
N VAL A 605 -1.22 1.58 -19.03
CA VAL A 605 -0.72 0.41 -18.28
C VAL A 605 0.39 0.86 -17.34
N ARG A 606 0.20 0.59 -16.05
CA ARG A 606 1.10 1.01 -14.97
C ARG A 606 2.00 -0.14 -14.52
N VAL A 607 3.04 0.18 -13.76
CA VAL A 607 4.07 -0.80 -13.35
C VAL A 607 3.46 -1.95 -12.54
N ASP A 608 2.49 -1.65 -11.67
CA ASP A 608 1.76 -2.63 -10.86
C ASP A 608 0.91 -3.61 -11.71
N GLU A 609 0.43 -3.18 -12.87
CA GLU A 609 -0.41 -3.99 -13.75
C GLU A 609 0.37 -4.94 -14.65
N VAL A 610 1.64 -4.66 -14.94
CA VAL A 610 2.47 -5.52 -15.82
C VAL A 610 2.53 -6.95 -15.27
N GLN A 611 2.70 -7.09 -13.96
CA GLN A 611 2.73 -8.39 -13.29
C GLN A 611 1.38 -9.11 -13.36
N LEU A 612 0.27 -8.39 -13.12
CA LEU A 612 -1.09 -8.94 -13.25
C LEU A 612 -1.35 -9.44 -14.67
N ARG A 613 -0.92 -8.70 -15.71
CA ARG A 613 -1.08 -9.13 -17.11
C ARG A 613 -0.25 -10.38 -17.44
N LYS A 614 0.90 -10.56 -16.80
CA LYS A 614 1.72 -11.78 -16.94
C LYS A 614 1.01 -12.98 -16.34
N GLU A 615 0.47 -12.84 -15.13
CA GLU A 615 -0.30 -13.88 -14.44
C GLU A 615 -1.61 -14.21 -15.16
N ALA A 616 -2.30 -13.20 -15.68
CA ALA A 616 -3.50 -13.37 -16.49
C ALA A 616 -3.22 -14.20 -17.76
N ARG A 617 -2.09 -13.95 -18.44
CA ARG A 617 -1.64 -14.78 -19.58
C ARG A 617 -1.27 -16.21 -19.19
N ALA A 618 -0.85 -16.43 -17.94
CA ALA A 618 -0.63 -17.75 -17.39
C ALA A 618 -1.92 -18.46 -16.97
N GLY A 619 -3.08 -17.78 -17.05
CA GLY A 619 -4.40 -18.34 -16.75
C GLY A 619 -4.80 -18.24 -15.28
N VAL A 620 -4.22 -17.33 -14.51
CA VAL A 620 -4.63 -17.09 -13.10
C VAL A 620 -5.95 -16.30 -13.09
N ASP A 621 -7.01 -16.90 -12.55
CA ASP A 621 -8.38 -16.32 -12.56
C ASP A 621 -8.45 -14.95 -11.87
N ALA A 622 -7.87 -14.80 -10.67
CA ALA A 622 -7.86 -13.52 -9.95
C ALA A 622 -7.15 -12.40 -10.75
N ALA A 623 -6.05 -12.73 -11.42
CA ALA A 623 -5.32 -11.79 -12.26
C ALA A 623 -6.09 -11.45 -13.54
N LEU A 624 -6.80 -12.42 -14.13
CA LEU A 624 -7.71 -12.18 -15.25
C LEU A 624 -8.81 -11.20 -14.86
N ALA A 625 -9.49 -11.42 -13.73
CA ALA A 625 -10.54 -10.52 -13.21
C ALA A 625 -10.01 -9.10 -12.94
N ALA A 626 -8.84 -8.98 -12.32
CA ALA A 626 -8.22 -7.68 -12.03
C ALA A 626 -7.84 -6.92 -13.31
N VAL A 627 -7.24 -7.60 -14.30
CA VAL A 627 -6.92 -6.99 -15.60
C VAL A 627 -8.18 -6.57 -16.34
N ASP A 628 -9.21 -7.42 -16.33
CA ASP A 628 -10.51 -7.12 -16.94
C ASP A 628 -11.18 -5.88 -16.31
N PHE A 629 -11.04 -5.69 -15.00
CA PHE A 629 -11.52 -4.49 -14.30
C PHE A 629 -10.68 -3.24 -14.61
N TYR A 630 -9.36 -3.38 -14.75
CA TYR A 630 -8.50 -2.25 -15.15
C TYR A 630 -8.77 -1.83 -16.59
N GLU A 631 -9.12 -2.76 -17.47
CA GLU A 631 -9.61 -2.48 -18.81
C GLU A 631 -10.96 -1.73 -18.79
N LEU A 632 -11.82 -2.00 -17.83
CA LEU A 632 -13.07 -1.25 -17.65
C LEU A 632 -12.82 0.20 -17.21
N LEU A 633 -11.85 0.43 -16.31
CA LEU A 633 -11.41 1.77 -15.88
C LEU A 633 -10.79 2.62 -17.01
N ARG A 634 -10.60 2.05 -18.21
CA ARG A 634 -10.12 2.73 -19.42
C ARG A 634 -11.23 3.09 -20.40
N VAL A 635 -12.47 2.68 -20.13
CA VAL A 635 -13.59 3.04 -21.00
C VAL A 635 -13.87 4.53 -20.81
N ASP A 636 -13.77 5.27 -21.91
CA ASP A 636 -14.07 6.69 -21.92
C ASP A 636 -15.54 6.93 -21.58
N ASP A 637 -15.81 8.05 -20.92
CA ASP A 637 -17.15 8.46 -20.46
C ASP A 637 -17.79 7.52 -19.42
N LEU A 638 -17.09 6.50 -18.90
CA LEU A 638 -17.61 5.65 -17.84
C LEU A 638 -17.75 6.45 -16.54
N ILE A 639 -18.97 6.48 -15.99
CA ILE A 639 -19.30 7.21 -14.77
C ILE A 639 -19.35 6.28 -13.56
N ALA A 640 -20.07 5.17 -13.70
CA ALA A 640 -20.19 4.19 -12.64
C ALA A 640 -20.39 2.79 -13.22
N TYR A 641 -19.91 1.78 -12.48
CA TYR A 641 -20.11 0.38 -12.82
C TYR A 641 -20.25 -0.42 -11.53
N GLN A 642 -21.26 -1.29 -11.47
CA GLN A 642 -21.47 -2.22 -10.37
C GLN A 642 -21.65 -3.62 -10.94
N GLY A 643 -20.60 -4.43 -10.82
CA GLY A 643 -20.71 -5.88 -10.93
C GLY A 643 -21.17 -6.49 -9.60
N PHE A 644 -21.61 -7.74 -9.63
CA PHE A 644 -22.11 -8.45 -8.45
C PHE A 644 -21.27 -9.69 -8.15
N ASP A 645 -19.95 -9.50 -8.04
CA ASP A 645 -19.00 -10.53 -7.65
C ASP A 645 -19.39 -11.18 -6.31
N VAL A 646 -19.59 -12.50 -6.33
CA VAL A 646 -20.16 -13.24 -5.19
C VAL A 646 -19.18 -13.29 -4.02
N ASP A 647 -17.89 -13.45 -4.33
CA ASP A 647 -16.85 -13.67 -3.31
C ASP A 647 -16.62 -12.39 -2.47
N SER A 648 -16.68 -11.22 -3.11
CA SER A 648 -16.65 -9.91 -2.44
C SER A 648 -18.02 -9.43 -1.95
N GLN A 649 -19.10 -10.17 -2.17
CA GLN A 649 -20.48 -9.70 -1.90
C GLN A 649 -20.81 -8.38 -2.63
N GLY A 650 -20.28 -8.20 -3.84
CA GLY A 650 -20.47 -7.00 -4.66
C GLY A 650 -19.70 -5.77 -4.18
N THR A 651 -18.68 -5.93 -3.32
CA THR A 651 -17.83 -4.80 -2.90
C THR A 651 -16.60 -4.60 -3.78
N SER A 652 -16.17 -5.64 -4.51
CA SER A 652 -15.09 -5.54 -5.49
C SER A 652 -15.64 -5.18 -6.86
N TYR A 653 -14.75 -4.71 -7.74
CA TYR A 653 -15.07 -4.39 -9.14
C TYR A 653 -16.20 -3.38 -9.31
N THR A 654 -16.20 -2.34 -8.47
CA THR A 654 -17.16 -1.23 -8.50
C THR A 654 -16.46 0.09 -8.84
N ILE A 655 -17.16 0.97 -9.56
CA ILE A 655 -16.69 2.29 -9.99
C ILE A 655 -17.82 3.29 -9.73
N GLY A 656 -17.52 4.47 -9.18
CA GLY A 656 -18.47 5.58 -9.11
C GLY A 656 -19.60 5.47 -8.08
N PHE A 657 -19.54 4.46 -7.19
CA PHE A 657 -20.46 4.28 -6.06
C PHE A 657 -19.77 4.55 -4.71
N ARG A 658 -20.53 4.94 -3.68
CA ARG A 658 -20.03 5.16 -2.31
C ARG A 658 -19.71 3.83 -1.63
N ASP A 659 -18.77 3.83 -0.70
CA ASP A 659 -18.45 2.65 0.13
C ASP A 659 -19.35 2.60 1.40
N PRO A 660 -20.07 1.49 1.68
CA PRO A 660 -20.20 0.28 0.86
C PRO A 660 -21.12 0.48 -0.35
N PRO A 661 -20.80 -0.13 -1.51
CA PRO A 661 -21.55 0.10 -2.76
C PRO A 661 -23.00 -0.38 -2.71
N ILE A 662 -23.30 -1.40 -1.90
CA ILE A 662 -24.64 -1.98 -1.77
C ILE A 662 -25.15 -1.78 -0.36
N ARG A 663 -26.12 -0.87 -0.19
CA ARG A 663 -26.98 -0.83 1.01
C ARG A 663 -28.21 -1.70 0.79
N ARG A 664 -28.73 -2.32 1.85
CA ARG A 664 -29.85 -3.27 1.74
C ARG A 664 -30.78 -3.23 2.94
N SER A 665 -32.06 -3.52 2.71
CA SER A 665 -33.07 -3.70 3.77
C SER A 665 -33.18 -5.15 4.27
N GLY A 666 -32.68 -6.11 3.49
CA GLY A 666 -32.80 -7.55 3.76
C GLY A 666 -31.50 -8.34 3.54
N ARG A 667 -31.63 -9.66 3.38
CA ARG A 667 -30.49 -10.56 3.14
C ARG A 667 -30.00 -10.39 1.70
N LEU A 668 -28.68 -10.32 1.53
CA LEU A 668 -28.04 -10.31 0.21
C LEU A 668 -28.00 -11.74 -0.33
N SER A 669 -28.48 -11.90 -1.57
CA SER A 669 -28.51 -13.15 -2.33
C SER A 669 -27.99 -12.89 -3.73
N PHE A 670 -27.29 -13.88 -4.27
CA PHE A 670 -26.77 -13.85 -5.63
C PHE A 670 -27.26 -15.08 -6.37
N GLY A 671 -27.77 -14.87 -7.58
CA GLY A 671 -28.18 -15.90 -8.53
C GLY A 671 -27.14 -16.15 -9.62
N PRO A 672 -27.46 -17.02 -10.59
CA PRO A 672 -26.64 -17.19 -11.79
C PRO A 672 -26.56 -15.88 -12.59
N ASN A 673 -25.56 -15.76 -13.45
CA ASN A 673 -25.43 -14.61 -14.37
C ASN A 673 -26.65 -14.50 -15.29
N VAL A 674 -27.02 -13.25 -15.59
CA VAL A 674 -28.10 -12.95 -16.55
C VAL A 674 -27.59 -13.11 -17.98
N GLY A 675 -28.04 -14.16 -18.67
CA GLY A 675 -27.71 -14.44 -20.09
C GLY A 675 -26.42 -15.24 -20.32
N ASP A 676 -26.04 -15.42 -21.59
CA ASP A 676 -24.87 -16.23 -22.01
C ASP A 676 -23.53 -15.46 -21.94
N ILE A 677 -23.44 -14.46 -21.06
CA ILE A 677 -22.29 -13.56 -21.01
C ILE A 677 -21.14 -14.26 -20.30
N ALA A 678 -19.96 -14.24 -20.93
CA ALA A 678 -18.73 -14.56 -20.23
C ALA A 678 -18.48 -13.40 -19.24
N PRO A 679 -18.63 -13.61 -17.92
CA PRO A 679 -18.40 -12.53 -16.97
C PRO A 679 -16.97 -11.99 -17.12
N LEU A 680 -16.67 -10.81 -16.54
CA LEU A 680 -15.28 -10.49 -16.15
C LEU A 680 -14.72 -11.79 -15.54
N ARG A 681 -13.65 -12.38 -16.11
CA ARG A 681 -13.32 -13.80 -15.84
C ARG A 681 -13.06 -13.99 -14.34
N GLY A 682 -14.07 -14.46 -13.62
CA GLY A 682 -14.10 -14.51 -12.16
C GLY A 682 -15.51 -14.26 -11.63
N ARG A 683 -16.23 -15.33 -11.29
CA ARG A 683 -17.36 -15.43 -10.34
C ARG A 683 -18.27 -14.18 -10.11
N SER A 684 -18.67 -13.45 -11.15
CA SER A 684 -19.89 -12.63 -11.02
C SER A 684 -21.06 -13.56 -10.75
N GLY A 685 -21.91 -13.19 -9.80
CA GLY A 685 -23.28 -13.65 -9.75
C GLY A 685 -24.16 -12.47 -10.11
N SER A 686 -25.47 -12.68 -10.25
CA SER A 686 -26.40 -11.56 -10.41
C SER A 686 -27.08 -11.27 -9.08
N LEU A 687 -27.33 -10.01 -8.76
CA LEU A 687 -28.02 -9.63 -7.53
C LEU A 687 -29.46 -10.15 -7.56
N GLU A 688 -29.83 -11.00 -6.61
CA GLU A 688 -31.17 -11.59 -6.55
C GLU A 688 -32.08 -10.78 -5.63
N ALA A 689 -33.05 -10.08 -6.21
CA ALA A 689 -34.10 -9.37 -5.49
C ALA A 689 -35.34 -10.27 -5.33
N SER A 690 -35.70 -10.53 -4.08
CA SER A 690 -36.89 -11.29 -3.68
C SER A 690 -37.83 -10.44 -2.82
N ASP A 691 -39.01 -10.98 -2.51
CA ASP A 691 -40.00 -10.28 -1.69
C ASP A 691 -39.42 -9.73 -0.37
N GLY A 692 -39.73 -8.46 -0.08
CA GLY A 692 -39.29 -7.75 1.13
C GLY A 692 -37.83 -7.32 1.16
N VAL A 693 -37.07 -7.45 0.05
CA VAL A 693 -35.67 -7.01 -0.04
C VAL A 693 -35.52 -5.90 -1.07
N SER A 694 -34.92 -4.79 -0.66
CA SER A 694 -34.57 -3.66 -1.53
C SER A 694 -33.07 -3.39 -1.39
N PHE A 695 -32.41 -3.18 -2.53
CA PHE A 695 -31.00 -2.81 -2.61
C PHE A 695 -30.87 -1.37 -3.07
N PHE A 696 -29.91 -0.64 -2.50
CA PHE A 696 -29.61 0.74 -2.87
C PHE A 696 -28.13 0.85 -3.25
N LEU A 697 -27.88 1.42 -4.42
CA LEU A 697 -26.55 1.74 -4.93
C LEU A 697 -26.37 3.25 -4.87
N ASP A 698 -25.65 3.74 -3.87
CA ASP A 698 -25.45 5.18 -3.67
C ASP A 698 -24.33 5.69 -4.58
N LEU A 699 -24.59 6.71 -5.38
CA LEU A 699 -23.62 7.29 -6.28
C LEU A 699 -22.61 8.15 -5.50
N ASP A 700 -21.33 8.08 -5.88
CA ASP A 700 -20.36 9.05 -5.39
C ASP A 700 -20.61 10.40 -6.08
N THR A 701 -21.07 11.37 -5.29
CA THR A 701 -21.36 12.74 -5.74
C THR A 701 -20.37 13.75 -5.14
N SER A 702 -19.23 13.28 -4.62
CA SER A 702 -18.16 14.15 -4.12
C SER A 702 -17.54 15.01 -5.24
N GLU A 703 -16.86 16.10 -4.89
CA GLU A 703 -16.21 17.01 -5.86
C GLU A 703 -15.19 16.33 -6.78
N ARG A 704 -14.66 15.17 -6.38
CA ARG A 704 -13.67 14.39 -7.14
C ARG A 704 -14.29 13.20 -7.89
N SER A 705 -15.59 12.98 -7.75
CA SER A 705 -16.32 11.88 -8.40
C SER A 705 -16.35 12.01 -9.92
N PHE A 706 -16.61 10.90 -10.62
CA PHE A 706 -16.80 10.91 -12.08
C PHE A 706 -18.02 11.73 -12.49
N LEU A 707 -19.10 11.70 -11.69
CA LEU A 707 -20.28 12.55 -11.91
C LEU A 707 -19.96 14.04 -11.81
N ALA A 708 -19.17 14.45 -10.82
CA ALA A 708 -18.76 15.85 -10.67
C ALA A 708 -17.83 16.29 -11.82
N LYS A 709 -16.90 15.42 -12.25
CA LYS A 709 -16.04 15.68 -13.42
C LYS A 709 -16.82 15.81 -14.73
N ALA A 710 -17.89 15.03 -14.89
CA ALA A 710 -18.84 15.15 -15.99
C ALA A 710 -19.81 16.35 -15.86
N ASN A 711 -19.69 17.14 -14.78
CA ASN A 711 -20.55 18.29 -14.49
C ASN A 711 -22.04 17.93 -14.40
N LEU A 712 -22.34 16.73 -13.88
CA LEU A 712 -23.70 16.21 -13.74
C LEU A 712 -24.29 16.40 -12.32
N VAL A 713 -23.46 16.82 -11.35
CA VAL A 713 -23.85 17.02 -9.95
C VAL A 713 -24.14 18.50 -9.70
N ASP A 714 -25.27 18.78 -9.05
CA ASP A 714 -25.63 20.13 -8.59
C ASP A 714 -25.01 20.48 -7.22
N ASP A 715 -25.29 21.69 -6.74
CA ASP A 715 -24.71 22.20 -5.48
C ASP A 715 -25.26 21.46 -4.25
N ASP A 716 -26.38 20.74 -4.38
CA ASP A 716 -26.98 19.90 -3.34
C ASP A 716 -26.44 18.46 -3.37
N GLY A 717 -25.53 18.14 -4.30
CA GLY A 717 -24.95 16.81 -4.45
C GLY A 717 -25.88 15.81 -5.15
N LEU A 718 -26.85 16.29 -5.94
CA LEU A 718 -27.83 15.49 -6.69
C LEU A 718 -27.56 15.54 -8.20
N VAL A 719 -27.99 14.51 -8.92
CA VAL A 719 -27.98 14.43 -10.38
C VAL A 719 -29.38 14.73 -10.91
N GLY A 720 -29.52 15.54 -11.96
CA GLY A 720 -30.82 15.81 -12.58
C GLY A 720 -31.03 17.26 -13.02
N GLN A 721 -30.45 18.22 -12.28
CA GLN A 721 -30.66 19.66 -12.50
C GLN A 721 -29.60 20.31 -13.40
N ARG A 722 -28.39 19.74 -13.45
CA ARG A 722 -27.34 20.23 -14.35
C ARG A 722 -27.65 19.78 -15.78
N PRO A 723 -27.50 20.66 -16.79
CA PRO A 723 -27.71 20.27 -18.17
C PRO A 723 -26.64 19.25 -18.59
N GLY A 724 -27.07 18.14 -19.17
CA GLY A 724 -26.18 17.04 -19.51
C GLY A 724 -26.93 15.80 -19.96
N GLU A 725 -26.18 14.78 -20.36
CA GLU A 725 -26.72 13.50 -20.77
C GLU A 725 -26.09 12.40 -19.90
N LEU A 726 -26.92 11.46 -19.45
CA LEU A 726 -26.49 10.29 -18.69
C LEU A 726 -27.17 9.05 -19.26
N TRP A 727 -26.36 8.06 -19.58
CA TRP A 727 -26.80 6.77 -20.05
C TRP A 727 -26.69 5.74 -18.94
N LEU A 728 -27.69 4.88 -18.83
CA LEU A 728 -27.74 3.75 -17.91
C LEU A 728 -27.95 2.49 -18.73
N ALA A 729 -27.23 1.42 -18.40
CA ALA A 729 -27.49 0.08 -18.90
C ALA A 729 -27.49 -0.91 -17.74
N TRP A 730 -28.35 -1.91 -17.81
CA TRP A 730 -28.38 -3.01 -16.86
C TRP A 730 -29.08 -4.23 -17.46
N ARG A 731 -28.86 -5.38 -16.86
CA ARG A 731 -29.51 -6.63 -17.27
C ARG A 731 -30.43 -7.15 -16.20
N THR A 732 -31.49 -7.83 -16.64
CA THR A 732 -32.46 -8.44 -15.73
C THR A 732 -32.93 -9.80 -16.20
N GLN A 733 -33.22 -10.72 -15.29
CA GLN A 733 -33.87 -11.99 -15.61
C GLN A 733 -34.76 -12.51 -14.48
N ILE A 734 -35.99 -12.91 -14.82
CA ILE A 734 -36.91 -13.51 -13.86
C ILE A 734 -36.47 -14.94 -13.55
N VAL A 735 -36.37 -15.28 -12.27
CA VAL A 735 -36.02 -16.62 -11.79
C VAL A 735 -37.13 -17.15 -10.88
N GLY A 736 -37.66 -18.34 -11.19
CA GLY A 736 -38.80 -18.93 -10.49
C GLY A 736 -39.61 -19.88 -11.37
N ALA A 737 -40.86 -20.16 -10.97
CA ALA A 737 -41.79 -20.92 -11.79
C ALA A 737 -42.12 -20.16 -13.09
N GLU A 738 -42.33 -20.87 -14.20
CA GLU A 738 -42.76 -20.24 -15.46
C GLU A 738 -44.03 -19.42 -15.24
N GLY A 739 -43.99 -18.12 -15.60
CA GLY A 739 -45.10 -17.19 -15.41
C GLY A 739 -45.20 -16.60 -14.00
N ALA A 740 -44.09 -16.41 -13.30
CA ALA A 740 -44.08 -15.63 -12.07
C ALA A 740 -44.49 -14.17 -12.36
N ASP A 741 -45.64 -13.76 -11.84
CA ASP A 741 -46.12 -12.38 -11.91
C ASP A 741 -45.50 -11.53 -10.79
N PHE A 742 -45.38 -10.22 -11.02
CA PHE A 742 -44.84 -9.27 -10.05
C PHE A 742 -45.81 -8.11 -9.85
N ASP A 743 -46.05 -7.76 -8.58
CA ASP A 743 -46.81 -6.57 -8.22
C ASP A 743 -46.08 -5.31 -8.71
N TRP A 744 -44.76 -5.31 -8.56
CA TRP A 744 -43.81 -4.43 -9.22
C TRP A 744 -42.42 -5.03 -9.10
N ALA A 745 -41.54 -4.71 -10.03
CA ALA A 745 -40.15 -5.07 -9.92
C ALA A 745 -39.31 -4.19 -10.87
N GLY A 746 -38.04 -3.88 -10.58
CA GLY A 746 -37.22 -3.06 -11.48
C GLY A 746 -36.22 -2.14 -10.76
N LEU A 747 -35.81 -1.09 -11.48
CA LEU A 747 -34.82 -0.10 -11.06
C LEU A 747 -35.49 1.26 -10.85
N SER A 748 -35.26 1.88 -9.69
CA SER A 748 -35.66 3.26 -9.38
C SER A 748 -34.46 4.19 -9.36
N LEU A 749 -34.63 5.41 -9.85
CA LEU A 749 -33.80 6.55 -9.45
C LEU A 749 -34.40 7.12 -8.18
N MET A 750 -33.58 7.45 -7.17
CA MET A 750 -34.04 7.88 -5.86
C MET A 750 -33.26 9.09 -5.32
N PHE A 751 -33.93 10.00 -4.62
CA PHE A 751 -33.32 11.04 -3.77
C PHE A 751 -33.78 10.87 -2.32
N GLY A 752 -33.38 9.76 -1.69
CA GLY A 752 -33.90 9.35 -0.39
C GLY A 752 -34.26 7.87 -0.37
N ASN A 753 -35.16 7.47 0.52
CA ASN A 753 -35.49 6.05 0.72
C ASN A 753 -37.01 5.79 0.66
N ASP A 754 -37.86 6.82 0.64
CA ASP A 754 -39.31 6.65 0.56
C ASP A 754 -39.75 6.55 -0.91
N ARG A 755 -40.16 5.35 -1.33
CA ARG A 755 -40.63 5.09 -2.71
C ARG A 755 -41.85 5.91 -3.13
N THR A 756 -42.55 6.56 -2.19
CA THR A 756 -43.77 7.32 -2.50
C THR A 756 -43.49 8.79 -2.77
N THR A 757 -42.38 9.31 -2.27
CA THR A 757 -42.01 10.73 -2.37
C THR A 757 -40.67 10.97 -3.03
N ASP A 758 -39.76 10.01 -2.94
CA ASP A 758 -38.34 10.15 -3.29
C ASP A 758 -37.96 9.39 -4.56
N GLU A 759 -38.94 8.81 -5.28
CA GLU A 759 -38.76 7.98 -6.49
C GLU A 759 -39.21 8.76 -7.75
N PRO A 760 -38.42 9.70 -8.30
CA PRO A 760 -38.82 10.48 -9.46
C PRO A 760 -39.04 9.63 -10.72
N LEU A 761 -38.32 8.51 -10.84
CA LEU A 761 -38.35 7.66 -12.02
C LEU A 761 -38.16 6.20 -11.62
N PHE A 762 -38.98 5.33 -12.20
CA PHE A 762 -38.85 3.89 -12.07
C PHE A 762 -39.03 3.21 -13.43
N VAL A 763 -38.21 2.21 -13.72
CA VAL A 763 -38.22 1.42 -14.97
C VAL A 763 -38.22 -0.07 -14.62
N GLY A 764 -39.10 -0.85 -15.27
CA GLY A 764 -39.25 -2.27 -15.03
C GLY A 764 -40.71 -2.69 -15.23
N VAL A 765 -41.31 -3.32 -14.23
CA VAL A 765 -42.75 -3.61 -14.15
C VAL A 765 -43.40 -2.66 -13.13
N PRO A 766 -44.09 -1.58 -13.57
CA PRO A 766 -44.74 -0.64 -12.66
C PRO A 766 -45.89 -1.24 -11.88
N ALA A 767 -46.13 -0.72 -10.67
CA ALA A 767 -47.24 -1.15 -9.83
C ALA A 767 -48.59 -0.96 -10.53
N GLY A 768 -49.34 -2.05 -10.72
CA GLY A 768 -50.64 -2.07 -11.39
C GLY A 768 -50.58 -2.24 -12.92
N MET A 769 -49.40 -2.49 -13.49
CA MET A 769 -49.19 -2.76 -14.90
C MET A 769 -48.68 -4.20 -15.12
N ASN A 770 -49.16 -4.86 -16.18
CA ASN A 770 -48.75 -6.23 -16.56
C ASN A 770 -47.81 -6.23 -17.78
N ALA A 771 -46.96 -5.20 -17.88
CA ALA A 771 -46.06 -4.97 -19.00
C ALA A 771 -44.78 -4.30 -18.47
N PHE A 772 -43.70 -4.43 -19.22
CA PHE A 772 -42.55 -3.55 -19.05
C PHE A 772 -42.94 -2.12 -19.35
N GLY A 773 -42.47 -1.19 -18.52
CA GLY A 773 -42.86 0.20 -18.56
C GLY A 773 -42.03 1.07 -17.64
N LEU A 774 -42.45 2.33 -17.56
CA LEU A 774 -41.89 3.32 -16.65
C LEU A 774 -42.99 4.04 -15.86
N HIS A 775 -42.61 4.49 -14.67
CA HIS A 775 -43.43 5.26 -13.74
C HIS A 775 -42.68 6.55 -13.39
N VAL A 776 -43.41 7.68 -13.32
CA VAL A 776 -42.92 8.97 -12.82
C VAL A 776 -43.78 9.45 -11.64
N LEU A 777 -43.19 9.77 -10.47
CA LEU A 777 -43.87 10.41 -9.32
C LEU A 777 -43.82 11.95 -9.44
N PRO A 778 -44.80 12.67 -8.87
CA PRO A 778 -45.59 13.64 -9.62
C PRO A 778 -44.87 14.98 -9.85
N SER A 779 -44.92 15.47 -11.09
CA SER A 779 -45.09 16.91 -11.37
C SER A 779 -46.41 17.38 -10.71
N LEU A 780 -46.49 18.64 -10.31
CA LEU A 780 -47.59 19.26 -9.52
C LEU A 780 -49.01 19.17 -10.14
N VAL A 781 -49.20 18.40 -11.20
CA VAL A 781 -50.44 18.21 -11.97
C VAL A 781 -50.81 16.72 -11.97
N ASP A 782 -52.10 16.40 -11.79
CA ASP A 782 -52.64 15.05 -12.01
C ASP A 782 -52.49 14.65 -13.50
N ASP A 783 -51.32 14.15 -13.89
CA ASP A 783 -51.08 13.55 -15.21
C ASP A 783 -51.75 12.16 -15.28
N PRO A 784 -52.76 11.95 -16.13
CA PRO A 784 -53.36 10.62 -16.34
C PRO A 784 -52.38 9.61 -16.97
N MET A 785 -51.21 10.05 -17.45
CA MET A 785 -50.15 9.25 -18.05
C MET A 785 -48.93 9.03 -17.13
N ARG A 786 -49.17 8.90 -15.81
CA ARG A 786 -48.11 8.59 -14.80
C ARG A 786 -47.30 7.33 -15.09
N GLN A 787 -47.92 6.36 -15.76
CA GLN A 787 -47.29 5.13 -16.18
C GLN A 787 -47.46 4.96 -17.68
N ALA A 788 -46.41 4.47 -18.34
CA ALA A 788 -46.43 4.18 -19.77
C ALA A 788 -45.71 2.86 -20.04
N PRO A 789 -46.33 1.90 -20.75
CA PRO A 789 -45.66 0.66 -21.15
C PRO A 789 -44.64 0.93 -22.26
N LEU A 790 -43.63 0.07 -22.38
CA LEU A 790 -42.75 0.04 -23.55
C LEU A 790 -43.54 -0.41 -24.77
N ASP A 791 -43.36 0.29 -25.88
CA ASP A 791 -43.94 -0.06 -27.17
C ASP A 791 -42.93 -0.86 -28.00
N GLN A 792 -43.30 -2.09 -28.36
CA GLN A 792 -42.40 -3.00 -29.08
C GLN A 792 -41.95 -2.43 -30.44
N ASP A 793 -42.84 -1.73 -31.13
CA ASP A 793 -42.54 -1.04 -32.39
C ASP A 793 -43.27 0.32 -32.46
N PRO A 794 -42.60 1.41 -32.02
CA PRO A 794 -43.18 2.75 -32.03
C PRO A 794 -43.58 3.29 -33.41
N GLN A 795 -43.23 2.60 -34.50
CA GLN A 795 -43.62 2.99 -35.86
C GLN A 795 -45.03 2.51 -36.24
N LEU A 796 -45.60 1.57 -35.49
CA LEU A 796 -46.95 1.07 -35.70
C LEU A 796 -47.99 1.89 -34.94
N ASP A 797 -49.22 1.94 -35.46
CA ASP A 797 -50.31 2.64 -34.78
C ASP A 797 -50.77 1.88 -33.53
N GLY A 798 -50.79 2.57 -32.38
CA GLY A 798 -51.17 2.01 -31.08
C GLY A 798 -49.96 1.51 -30.30
N VAL A 799 -50.18 1.02 -29.08
CA VAL A 799 -49.10 0.58 -28.18
C VAL A 799 -49.06 -0.94 -28.11
N GLN A 800 -47.95 -1.55 -28.53
CA GLN A 800 -47.68 -2.98 -28.42
C GLN A 800 -46.85 -3.25 -27.17
N ALA A 801 -47.54 -3.35 -26.03
CA ALA A 801 -46.91 -3.51 -24.73
C ALA A 801 -46.00 -4.75 -24.67
N VAL A 802 -44.74 -4.54 -24.28
CA VAL A 802 -43.78 -5.63 -24.04
C VAL A 802 -44.11 -6.34 -22.73
N VAL A 803 -44.38 -7.65 -22.78
CA VAL A 803 -44.77 -8.44 -21.60
C VAL A 803 -43.52 -9.05 -20.93
N PRO A 804 -43.42 -9.06 -19.59
CA PRO A 804 -42.31 -9.69 -18.89
C PRO A 804 -42.21 -11.18 -19.19
N ASP A 805 -40.98 -11.68 -19.39
CA ASP A 805 -40.69 -13.10 -19.61
C ASP A 805 -39.45 -13.56 -18.81
N ASN A 806 -39.13 -14.85 -18.89
CA ASN A 806 -38.02 -15.47 -18.15
C ASN A 806 -36.66 -15.39 -18.89
N ARG A 807 -36.61 -14.72 -20.04
CA ARG A 807 -35.36 -14.52 -20.78
C ARG A 807 -34.53 -13.43 -20.10
N ALA A 808 -33.26 -13.39 -20.44
CA ALA A 808 -32.40 -12.27 -20.10
C ALA A 808 -32.82 -11.05 -20.94
N HIS A 809 -32.99 -9.91 -20.30
CA HIS A 809 -33.27 -8.64 -20.95
C HIS A 809 -32.15 -7.64 -20.71
N LEU A 810 -31.75 -6.92 -21.75
CA LEU A 810 -30.83 -5.78 -21.67
C LEU A 810 -31.64 -4.49 -21.73
N TRP A 811 -31.49 -3.66 -20.71
CA TRP A 811 -32.08 -2.34 -20.64
C TRP A 811 -31.02 -1.30 -20.95
N VAL A 812 -31.38 -0.31 -21.77
CA VAL A 812 -30.61 0.92 -21.94
C VAL A 812 -31.55 2.10 -21.80
N MET A 813 -31.17 3.06 -20.96
CA MET A 813 -31.93 4.28 -20.73
C MET A 813 -31.02 5.49 -20.93
N ARG A 814 -31.50 6.49 -21.67
CA ARG A 814 -30.89 7.81 -21.76
C ARG A 814 -31.71 8.79 -20.95
N LEU A 815 -31.03 9.55 -20.09
CA LEU A 815 -31.54 10.72 -19.42
C LEU A 815 -30.90 11.96 -20.05
N ARG A 816 -31.72 12.81 -20.66
CA ARG A 816 -31.28 14.13 -21.10
C ARG A 816 -31.85 15.17 -20.15
N MET A 817 -30.97 15.89 -19.45
CA MET A 817 -31.31 16.85 -18.41
C MET A 817 -31.05 18.27 -18.93
N ASP A 818 -31.95 19.20 -18.65
CA ASP A 818 -31.82 20.63 -18.98
C ASP A 818 -32.53 21.48 -17.92
N GLY A 819 -31.87 21.67 -16.78
CA GLY A 819 -32.46 22.36 -15.63
C GLY A 819 -33.56 21.52 -14.98
N ASP A 820 -34.75 22.10 -14.84
CA ASP A 820 -35.89 21.43 -14.22
C ASP A 820 -36.63 20.47 -15.16
N GLN A 821 -36.23 20.42 -16.43
CA GLN A 821 -36.82 19.57 -17.46
C GLN A 821 -35.86 18.45 -17.83
N ALA A 822 -36.38 17.24 -17.99
CA ALA A 822 -35.63 16.09 -18.48
C ALA A 822 -36.48 15.25 -19.44
N ASP A 823 -35.81 14.42 -20.24
CA ASP A 823 -36.44 13.30 -20.94
C ASP A 823 -35.77 11.98 -20.58
N ALA A 824 -36.59 10.93 -20.43
CA ALA A 824 -36.15 9.56 -20.26
C ALA A 824 -36.53 8.76 -21.52
N ALA A 825 -35.52 8.32 -22.26
CA ALA A 825 -35.68 7.44 -23.41
C ALA A 825 -35.23 6.02 -23.03
N VAL A 826 -36.03 5.00 -23.30
CA VAL A 826 -35.77 3.61 -22.90
C VAL A 826 -35.80 2.67 -24.11
N TRP A 827 -34.81 1.80 -24.18
CA TRP A 827 -34.71 0.67 -25.09
C TRP A 827 -34.54 -0.62 -24.27
N CYS A 828 -35.23 -1.67 -24.68
CA CYS A 828 -35.12 -3.01 -24.13
C CYS A 828 -34.83 -3.99 -25.28
N ASP A 829 -33.81 -4.83 -25.09
CA ASP A 829 -33.33 -5.83 -26.07
C ASP A 829 -32.90 -5.25 -27.44
N VAL A 830 -32.47 -3.99 -27.45
CA VAL A 830 -31.84 -3.36 -28.63
C VAL A 830 -30.32 -3.44 -28.46
N PRO A 831 -29.58 -4.05 -29.41
CA PRO A 831 -28.12 -4.09 -29.35
C PRO A 831 -27.51 -2.68 -29.30
N PRO A 832 -26.46 -2.43 -28.50
CA PRO A 832 -25.89 -1.09 -28.30
C PRO A 832 -25.54 -0.36 -29.60
N ASP A 833 -24.99 -1.07 -30.58
CA ASP A 833 -24.61 -0.52 -31.89
C ASP A 833 -25.80 0.00 -32.72
N LEU A 834 -27.01 -0.52 -32.46
CA LEU A 834 -28.21 -0.17 -33.19
C LEU A 834 -29.04 0.91 -32.48
N ILE A 835 -28.72 1.26 -31.23
CA ILE A 835 -29.50 2.22 -30.44
C ILE A 835 -29.53 3.59 -31.11
N ALA A 836 -28.42 4.05 -31.68
CA ALA A 836 -28.35 5.35 -32.35
C ALA A 836 -29.33 5.48 -33.54
N ASP A 837 -29.62 4.37 -34.21
CA ASP A 837 -30.49 4.30 -35.39
C ASP A 837 -31.92 3.81 -35.07
N THR A 838 -32.18 3.40 -33.82
CA THR A 838 -33.45 2.81 -33.40
C THR A 838 -34.21 3.79 -32.51
N SER A 839 -35.48 4.07 -32.85
CA SER A 839 -36.34 4.90 -32.01
C SER A 839 -36.55 4.25 -30.63
N PRO A 840 -36.55 5.02 -29.52
CA PRO A 840 -36.80 4.45 -28.20
C PRO A 840 -38.20 3.86 -28.12
N GLN A 841 -38.31 2.70 -27.47
CA GLN A 841 -39.59 2.04 -27.20
C GLN A 841 -40.46 2.85 -26.24
N LEU A 842 -39.84 3.74 -25.47
CA LEU A 842 -40.52 4.72 -24.64
C LEU A 842 -39.73 6.01 -24.54
N LEU A 843 -40.38 7.15 -24.77
CA LEU A 843 -39.84 8.48 -24.50
C LEU A 843 -40.81 9.23 -23.59
N LYS A 844 -40.38 9.53 -22.36
CA LYS A 844 -41.21 10.21 -21.36
C LYS A 844 -40.51 11.49 -20.88
N PRO A 845 -41.10 12.67 -21.11
CA PRO A 845 -40.70 13.91 -20.46
C PRO A 845 -40.94 13.83 -18.95
N THR A 846 -40.02 14.39 -18.18
CA THR A 846 -40.03 14.43 -16.72
C THR A 846 -39.66 15.84 -16.24
N GLU A 847 -40.27 16.26 -15.13
CA GLU A 847 -39.97 17.56 -14.49
C GLU A 847 -39.42 17.30 -13.09
N GLY A 848 -38.47 18.14 -12.63
CA GLY A 848 -37.92 18.03 -11.28
C GLY A 848 -37.13 16.74 -11.02
N LEU A 849 -36.57 16.12 -12.06
CA LEU A 849 -35.73 14.93 -11.91
C LEU A 849 -34.55 15.27 -11.00
N ARG A 850 -34.37 14.47 -9.95
CA ARG A 850 -33.22 14.56 -9.04
C ARG A 850 -32.95 13.22 -8.36
N PHE A 851 -31.72 12.77 -8.27
CA PHE A 851 -31.38 11.50 -7.61
C PHE A 851 -29.91 11.45 -7.19
N ASP A 852 -29.61 10.63 -6.19
CA ASP A 852 -28.25 10.35 -5.70
C ASP A 852 -27.97 8.84 -5.55
N ARG A 853 -28.97 8.00 -5.83
CA ARG A 853 -28.86 6.55 -5.71
C ARG A 853 -29.83 5.82 -6.63
N LEU A 854 -29.50 4.57 -6.89
CA LEU A 854 -30.36 3.62 -7.59
C LEU A 854 -31.00 2.67 -6.56
N ARG A 855 -32.28 2.31 -6.71
CA ARG A 855 -32.91 1.23 -5.95
C ARG A 855 -33.22 0.06 -6.87
N LEU A 856 -32.83 -1.15 -6.47
CA LEU A 856 -33.18 -2.40 -7.14
C LEU A 856 -34.11 -3.18 -6.23
N GLU A 857 -35.28 -3.58 -6.74
CA GLU A 857 -36.30 -4.23 -5.93
C GLU A 857 -37.22 -5.11 -6.78
N ALA A 858 -37.74 -6.19 -6.20
CA ALA A 858 -38.77 -7.01 -6.81
C ALA A 858 -39.79 -7.47 -5.77
N ARG A 859 -41.08 -7.41 -6.13
CA ARG A 859 -42.19 -7.93 -5.33
C ARG A 859 -43.01 -8.92 -6.16
N PRO A 860 -42.75 -10.23 -6.04
CA PRO A 860 -43.51 -11.25 -6.74
C PRO A 860 -44.96 -11.31 -6.22
N THR A 861 -45.92 -11.45 -7.12
CA THR A 861 -47.33 -11.65 -6.78
C THR A 861 -47.50 -13.02 -6.10
N GLY A 862 -47.88 -13.01 -4.83
CA GLY A 862 -47.99 -14.24 -4.02
C GLY A 862 -46.68 -14.69 -3.35
N GLY A 863 -45.61 -13.89 -3.41
CA GLY A 863 -44.40 -14.07 -2.61
C GLY A 863 -43.41 -15.14 -3.12
N VAL A 864 -43.58 -15.63 -4.35
CA VAL A 864 -42.72 -16.65 -4.95
C VAL A 864 -42.12 -16.16 -6.27
N GLY A 865 -40.79 -16.19 -6.37
CA GLY A 865 -40.05 -15.70 -7.53
C GLY A 865 -39.03 -14.63 -7.13
N ALA A 866 -38.03 -14.43 -7.96
CA ALA A 866 -37.01 -13.40 -7.78
C ALA A 866 -36.69 -12.74 -9.12
N TRP A 867 -36.16 -11.52 -9.04
CA TRP A 867 -35.58 -10.84 -10.19
C TRP A 867 -34.07 -10.70 -10.01
N LEU A 868 -33.31 -11.19 -10.97
CA LEU A 868 -31.88 -10.97 -11.05
C LEU A 868 -31.58 -9.61 -11.68
N PHE A 869 -30.59 -8.92 -11.15
CA PHE A 869 -30.00 -7.70 -11.72
C PHE A 869 -28.50 -7.90 -11.95
N ASP A 870 -27.99 -7.42 -13.09
CA ASP A 870 -26.56 -7.53 -13.42
C ASP A 870 -26.03 -6.34 -14.22
N ASP A 871 -24.70 -6.17 -14.20
CA ASP A 871 -23.93 -5.18 -14.98
C ASP A 871 -24.50 -3.75 -14.96
N ILE A 872 -24.77 -3.20 -13.77
CA ILE A 872 -25.29 -1.82 -13.67
C ILE A 872 -24.20 -0.86 -14.12
N THR A 873 -24.43 -0.18 -15.24
CA THR A 873 -23.45 0.67 -15.91
C THR A 873 -24.03 2.06 -16.14
N LEU A 874 -23.29 3.10 -15.76
CA LEU A 874 -23.60 4.50 -16.04
C LEU A 874 -22.47 5.09 -16.89
N ALA A 875 -22.81 5.80 -17.97
CA ALA A 875 -21.84 6.50 -18.80
C ALA A 875 -22.38 7.86 -19.27
N ALA A 876 -21.49 8.81 -19.57
CA ALA A 876 -21.87 10.11 -20.12
C ALA A 876 -22.20 10.06 -21.62
N SER A 877 -21.96 8.93 -22.29
CA SER A 877 -22.25 8.74 -23.71
C SER A 877 -22.73 7.32 -24.04
N LEU A 878 -23.44 7.18 -25.17
CA LEU A 878 -23.83 5.87 -25.72
C LEU A 878 -22.60 5.03 -26.08
N GLN A 879 -21.51 5.65 -26.55
CA GLN A 879 -20.29 4.93 -26.88
C GLN A 879 -19.68 4.28 -25.63
N GLY A 880 -19.66 4.98 -24.49
CA GLY A 880 -19.22 4.40 -23.23
C GLY A 880 -20.04 3.17 -22.83
N ILE A 881 -21.37 3.21 -22.98
CA ILE A 881 -22.23 2.02 -22.78
C ILE A 881 -21.86 0.90 -23.74
N ALA A 882 -21.74 1.20 -25.04
CA ALA A 882 -21.41 0.20 -26.05
C ALA A 882 -20.04 -0.45 -25.77
N ASP A 883 -19.03 0.32 -25.39
CA ASP A 883 -17.68 -0.19 -25.10
C ASP A 883 -17.67 -1.12 -23.88
N VAL A 884 -18.42 -0.81 -22.81
CA VAL A 884 -18.58 -1.71 -21.67
C VAL A 884 -19.27 -3.01 -22.07
N LEU A 885 -20.38 -2.91 -22.82
CA LEU A 885 -21.18 -4.07 -23.20
C LEU A 885 -20.47 -4.96 -24.24
N HIS A 886 -19.79 -4.38 -25.23
CA HIS A 886 -18.97 -5.14 -26.19
C HIS A 886 -17.81 -5.86 -25.54
N ARG A 887 -17.20 -5.26 -24.51
CA ARG A 887 -16.19 -5.95 -23.70
C ARG A 887 -16.80 -7.12 -22.94
N ALA A 888 -18.05 -7.04 -22.48
CA ALA A 888 -18.74 -8.19 -21.92
C ALA A 888 -19.04 -9.27 -22.99
N ASP A 889 -19.44 -8.88 -24.20
CA ASP A 889 -19.91 -9.82 -25.24
C ASP A 889 -18.79 -10.48 -26.06
N SER A 890 -17.75 -9.73 -26.46
CA SER A 890 -16.59 -10.24 -27.23
C SER A 890 -15.80 -11.33 -26.49
N ARG A 891 -15.95 -11.42 -25.18
CA ARG A 891 -15.36 -12.43 -24.29
C ARG A 891 -16.02 -13.81 -24.40
N SER A 892 -17.23 -13.92 -24.94
CA SER A 892 -17.94 -15.19 -25.18
C SER A 892 -17.42 -15.97 -26.40
N ASN A 893 -16.70 -15.31 -27.31
CA ASN A 893 -16.36 -15.83 -28.63
C ASN A 893 -14.85 -16.07 -28.87
N ASP A 894 -13.99 -15.99 -27.85
CA ASP A 894 -12.53 -16.15 -28.04
C ASP A 894 -12.15 -17.64 -28.29
N PRO A 895 -11.69 -18.03 -29.50
CA PRO A 895 -11.36 -19.41 -29.84
C PRO A 895 -10.10 -19.94 -29.14
N GLN A 896 -9.29 -19.07 -28.52
CA GLN A 896 -8.01 -19.47 -27.93
C GLN A 896 -8.11 -20.23 -26.61
N ALA A 897 -9.30 -20.33 -25.99
CA ALA A 897 -9.55 -21.22 -24.87
C ALA A 897 -9.53 -22.72 -25.26
N SER A 898 -9.43 -23.06 -26.54
CA SER A 898 -9.45 -24.44 -27.05
C SER A 898 -8.08 -25.05 -27.36
N VAL A 899 -6.96 -24.39 -27.02
CA VAL A 899 -5.61 -24.92 -27.29
C VAL A 899 -4.84 -25.20 -26.00
N THR A 900 -5.36 -26.12 -25.18
CA THR A 900 -4.53 -26.91 -24.24
C THR A 900 -5.02 -28.36 -24.20
N GLY A 901 -4.33 -29.20 -24.97
CA GLY A 901 -4.31 -30.66 -24.82
C GLY A 901 -3.21 -31.23 -25.74
N PRO A 902 -2.54 -32.34 -25.39
CA PRO A 902 -2.83 -33.28 -24.29
C PRO A 902 -2.01 -33.07 -23.01
#